data_AF-G7JKJ3-F1
#
_entry.id   AF-G7JKJ3-F1
#
_cell.length_a   1.000
_cell.length_b   1.000
_cell.length_c   1.000
_cell.angle_alpha   90.00
_cell.angle_beta   90.00
_cell.angle_gamma   90.00
#
_symmetry.space_group_name_H-M   'P 1'
#
loop_
_entity.id
_entity.type
_entity.pdbx_description
1 polymer ?
#
loop_
_entity_poly.entity_id
_entity_poly.type
_entity_poly.pdbx_seq_one_letter_code
_entity_poly.pdbx_strand_id
1 'polypeptide(L)'
;MTPIESPNLLQQQQQQNRSSSKRKLDEDDENNALDDDLVYVRMRKDETTKTTLHSSWTGGGGGSSGGDGGGAFSKKKSPIHFFIRMMSKGYNVVIHAYPEETVKSIHERIEEMKGIPLFEQRLIFNGKQLQWEQTLVECGIQNDANLHLVGRMRSTEHPQAWQVVNDMVSIVYDLCHGVNLPDAVKSIKSLLTTYINLALAPKPKLDADSATSYFQIFMNSSAISVLVTLYVSPYTGNKACSDTCIKHFLNGCKTSLSKTFHTQAARVALEFCKLLSRVGTNDPLYLFCRSSLGGFLEAAEISLAASEDENHKGLVLVQDLFPFVRELADSLLRNLDLSLESPSLANPLLNSVEDFQAFLVPVRTGIEQQQALRGCVAYHQKQDKNKNGLVAEEIEYLRLLYDQLLSKIDTCLQKMDKRFTDKEMVFEENYFYPACSLYLSILKELHKISKLYDGATEELCHVLMRRKSVMCLIIVKYAKRADEHQWILEYKNVTNFEARRHLAMMIFPEVKEDYEELHEMLIDRSQLLTESFEYIARADPESLRAGLFMEFKNEEATGPGVLREWFLLVCQALFNQEHALFVACPKDRTRFLPNSASKVQHNLHLEYFSFCGRVIALALMHKVQVGIVFDRVFFLQLAGKPITLEDIRDADPDLYRSCKQILDMDSDFIDSDALGLTFIREVEELGQRKAIQLCPGGKNIVVNSKNRVKYVDLLIKDRFVTSIAEQVSHFAKGFAEILSSSKLQQFFFQSLESEDLDWMLRGSEDAISVEDWKAHTEYNGYTDTDIQISWFWEIVGRMTAEEKKVLLFFWTSVKYLPVEGFRGLGSRLHIYKSHESGDRLPSSHTCFYRLCFPAYSSMPVMQARLKVITQEHIGSSFGTW
;
A
#
# COMPACT_ATOMS: atom_id res chain seq x y z
N MET A 1 1.83 -31.32 45.63
CA MET A 1 2.08 -32.44 44.69
C MET A 1 0.80 -32.70 43.93
N THR A 2 0.87 -32.64 42.60
CA THR A 2 -0.11 -33.17 41.61
C THR A 2 -1.56 -32.64 41.62
N PRO A 3 -2.25 -32.60 40.47
CA PRO A 3 -2.86 -31.32 40.05
C PRO A 3 -4.37 -31.38 39.72
N ILE A 4 -4.87 -30.24 39.25
CA ILE A 4 -6.26 -29.92 38.89
C ILE A 4 -6.47 -30.14 37.39
N GLU A 5 -7.64 -30.66 37.00
CA GLU A 5 -8.12 -30.67 35.60
C GLU A 5 -9.42 -29.87 35.46
N SER A 6 -9.61 -29.26 34.29
CA SER A 6 -10.65 -28.27 33.97
C SER A 6 -11.84 -28.88 33.23
N PRO A 7 -13.08 -28.41 33.42
CA PRO A 7 -14.22 -28.83 32.60
C PRO A 7 -14.38 -27.92 31.38
N ASN A 8 -14.19 -28.46 30.17
CA ASN A 8 -14.51 -27.77 28.93
C ASN A 8 -15.04 -28.75 27.87
N LEU A 9 -16.31 -29.18 28.04
CA LEU A 9 -16.92 -30.25 27.24
C LEU A 9 -18.47 -30.17 27.25
N LEU A 10 -19.04 -29.08 26.74
CA LEU A 10 -20.51 -28.93 26.57
C LEU A 10 -20.97 -28.25 25.26
N GLN A 11 -20.05 -27.87 24.37
CA GLN A 11 -20.36 -27.06 23.18
C GLN A 11 -20.37 -27.83 21.84
N GLN A 12 -20.23 -29.17 21.85
CA GLN A 12 -20.19 -30.01 20.63
C GLN A 12 -21.45 -30.86 20.38
N GLN A 13 -22.54 -30.64 21.11
CA GLN A 13 -23.70 -31.54 21.06
C GLN A 13 -25.03 -30.89 20.60
N GLN A 14 -24.97 -29.96 19.64
CA GLN A 14 -26.17 -29.44 18.97
C GLN A 14 -26.05 -29.18 17.46
N GLN A 15 -24.97 -29.62 16.80
CA GLN A 15 -24.75 -29.47 15.35
C GLN A 15 -25.14 -30.70 14.50
N GLN A 16 -25.85 -31.68 15.09
CA GLN A 16 -26.42 -32.83 14.36
C GLN A 16 -27.94 -32.85 14.45
N ASN A 17 -28.63 -31.99 13.69
CA ASN A 17 -29.97 -32.26 13.14
C ASN A 17 -30.47 -31.11 12.25
N ARG A 18 -30.15 -31.15 10.94
CA ARG A 18 -31.03 -30.77 9.81
C ARG A 18 -30.28 -30.96 8.49
N SER A 19 -30.77 -31.86 7.64
CA SER A 19 -30.26 -32.07 6.28
C SER A 19 -31.42 -32.19 5.27
N SER A 20 -31.11 -31.89 4.00
CA SER A 20 -32.01 -31.84 2.83
C SER A 20 -32.98 -30.64 2.78
N SER A 21 -33.01 -29.84 1.70
CA SER A 21 -33.43 -30.31 0.38
C SER A 21 -33.09 -29.36 -0.79
N LYS A 22 -33.03 -29.94 -2.00
CA LYS A 22 -32.91 -29.36 -3.36
C LYS A 22 -31.49 -28.95 -3.81
N ARG A 23 -31.12 -29.10 -5.09
CA ARG A 23 -31.28 -30.20 -6.08
C ARG A 23 -30.37 -29.85 -7.26
N LYS A 24 -29.66 -30.84 -7.83
CA LYS A 24 -28.85 -30.69 -9.06
C LYS A 24 -29.72 -30.46 -10.29
N LEU A 25 -29.19 -29.70 -11.26
CA LEU A 25 -29.21 -29.90 -12.73
C LEU A 25 -28.03 -29.06 -13.29
N ASP A 26 -27.21 -29.41 -14.30
CA ASP A 26 -26.84 -30.67 -14.98
C ASP A 26 -25.43 -30.48 -15.64
N GLU A 27 -24.80 -31.55 -16.14
CA GLU A 27 -23.65 -31.58 -17.08
C GLU A 27 -24.03 -32.53 -18.24
N ASP A 28 -23.57 -32.31 -19.48
CA ASP A 28 -23.57 -33.35 -20.54
C ASP A 28 -22.50 -33.10 -21.64
N ASP A 29 -21.74 -34.16 -21.91
CA ASP A 29 -21.17 -34.67 -23.17
C ASP A 29 -20.24 -33.88 -24.15
N GLU A 30 -18.94 -34.21 -24.05
CA GLU A 30 -18.18 -35.14 -24.93
C GLU A 30 -18.06 -35.02 -26.49
N ASN A 31 -16.87 -35.48 -26.94
CA ASN A 31 -16.49 -36.14 -28.21
C ASN A 31 -16.24 -35.35 -29.53
N ASN A 32 -14.96 -35.33 -29.95
CA ASN A 32 -14.40 -36.12 -31.08
C ASN A 32 -12.93 -35.69 -31.30
N ALA A 33 -11.91 -36.55 -31.19
CA ALA A 33 -11.52 -37.70 -32.04
C ALA A 33 -10.64 -37.29 -33.25
N LEU A 34 -9.51 -38.01 -33.39
CA LEU A 34 -8.44 -37.83 -34.38
C LEU A 34 -8.80 -38.46 -35.73
N ASP A 35 -8.20 -38.01 -36.82
CA ASP A 35 -7.63 -38.95 -37.81
C ASP A 35 -6.47 -38.36 -38.65
N ASP A 36 -5.75 -39.28 -39.29
CA ASP A 36 -4.52 -39.13 -40.09
C ASP A 36 -4.70 -38.38 -41.43
N ASP A 37 -3.60 -37.89 -42.01
CA ASP A 37 -3.17 -38.39 -43.34
C ASP A 37 -1.73 -38.00 -43.74
N LEU A 38 -0.99 -38.99 -44.27
CA LEU A 38 0.39 -38.89 -44.76
C LEU A 38 0.45 -39.10 -46.27
N VAL A 39 1.00 -38.16 -47.05
CA VAL A 39 1.48 -38.44 -48.42
C VAL A 39 2.86 -37.83 -48.69
N TYR A 40 3.66 -38.60 -49.43
CA TYR A 40 5.11 -38.51 -49.57
C TYR A 40 5.57 -37.95 -50.94
N VAL A 41 6.89 -37.61 -51.01
CA VAL A 41 7.76 -37.65 -52.22
C VAL A 41 7.51 -36.60 -53.34
N ARG A 42 8.53 -35.76 -53.62
CA ARG A 42 9.51 -36.04 -54.70
C ARG A 42 10.78 -35.19 -54.68
N MET A 43 11.92 -35.83 -54.93
CA MET A 43 13.21 -35.16 -55.18
C MET A 43 13.27 -34.52 -56.58
N ARG A 44 14.08 -33.47 -56.72
CA ARG A 44 14.91 -33.26 -57.91
C ARG A 44 16.27 -32.64 -57.53
N LYS A 45 17.25 -32.79 -58.42
CA LYS A 45 18.69 -32.77 -58.14
C LYS A 45 19.41 -31.97 -59.22
N ASP A 46 20.62 -31.50 -58.87
CA ASP A 46 21.66 -30.91 -59.73
C ASP A 46 21.36 -29.52 -60.34
N GLU A 47 22.22 -28.53 -60.09
CA GLU A 47 23.32 -28.20 -61.03
C GLU A 47 24.36 -27.26 -60.41
N THR A 48 25.48 -27.06 -61.14
CA THR A 48 26.78 -26.60 -60.61
C THR A 48 27.23 -25.23 -61.15
N THR A 49 28.01 -24.51 -60.32
CA THR A 49 29.07 -23.54 -60.70
C THR A 49 28.72 -22.34 -61.61
N LYS A 50 29.06 -21.12 -61.15
CA LYS A 50 30.28 -20.43 -61.63
C LYS A 50 30.64 -19.13 -60.89
N THR A 51 31.94 -18.86 -60.91
CA THR A 51 32.67 -17.68 -60.45
C THR A 51 32.33 -16.42 -61.25
N THR A 52 32.35 -15.24 -60.61
CA THR A 52 32.76 -14.01 -61.31
C THR A 52 33.48 -13.05 -60.36
N LEU A 53 34.67 -12.59 -60.73
CA LEU A 53 35.27 -11.37 -60.18
C LEU A 53 34.69 -10.17 -60.94
N HIS A 54 34.52 -9.01 -60.30
CA HIS A 54 35.38 -7.86 -60.61
C HIS A 54 35.27 -6.67 -59.65
N SER A 55 36.43 -6.06 -59.44
CA SER A 55 36.75 -4.72 -58.93
C SER A 55 35.72 -3.59 -59.06
N SER A 56 35.80 -2.66 -58.10
CA SER A 56 35.77 -1.22 -58.41
C SER A 56 36.79 -0.44 -57.56
N TRP A 57 37.59 0.39 -58.21
CA TRP A 57 38.54 1.35 -57.60
C TRP A 57 37.85 2.68 -57.26
N THR A 58 38.42 3.41 -56.29
CA THR A 58 38.80 4.85 -56.26
C THR A 58 38.82 5.26 -54.77
N GLY A 59 39.88 5.78 -54.16
CA GLY A 59 40.71 6.94 -54.53
C GLY A 59 40.37 8.09 -53.56
N GLY A 60 41.29 8.81 -52.91
CA GLY A 60 42.76 8.73 -52.86
C GLY A 60 43.32 9.86 -51.96
N GLY A 61 44.60 10.22 -52.10
CA GLY A 61 45.11 11.57 -51.79
C GLY A 61 45.80 11.84 -50.43
N GLY A 62 47.14 11.86 -50.44
CA GLY A 62 48.01 12.74 -49.62
C GLY A 62 48.12 12.47 -48.10
N GLY A 63 49.27 12.70 -47.44
CA GLY A 63 50.58 13.10 -47.96
C GLY A 63 51.66 13.16 -46.85
N SER A 64 52.87 12.75 -47.23
CA SER A 64 54.20 12.88 -46.63
C SER A 64 54.45 13.61 -45.29
N SER A 65 55.17 12.93 -44.39
CA SER A 65 56.33 13.47 -43.66
C SER A 65 57.36 12.35 -43.46
N GLY A 66 58.65 12.57 -43.76
CA GLY A 66 59.64 11.49 -43.94
C GLY A 66 60.80 11.46 -42.93
N GLY A 67 61.60 10.39 -43.05
CA GLY A 67 62.93 10.23 -42.45
C GLY A 67 62.93 9.43 -41.13
N ASP A 68 63.88 8.52 -40.87
CA ASP A 68 65.03 8.07 -41.67
C ASP A 68 65.52 6.70 -41.15
N GLY A 69 66.35 5.99 -41.92
CA GLY A 69 67.25 4.95 -41.40
C GLY A 69 66.88 3.47 -41.59
N GLY A 70 67.87 2.69 -42.04
CA GLY A 70 67.98 1.26 -41.68
C GLY A 70 67.44 0.24 -42.69
N GLY A 71 68.12 0.06 -43.82
CA GLY A 71 67.85 -1.07 -44.71
C GLY A 71 68.22 -2.42 -44.08
N ALA A 72 67.23 -3.28 -43.83
CA ALA A 72 67.44 -4.71 -43.63
C ALA A 72 66.48 -5.48 -44.56
N PHE A 73 67.01 -6.11 -45.60
CA PHE A 73 66.26 -7.05 -46.45
C PHE A 73 65.93 -8.31 -45.64
N SER A 74 64.86 -8.26 -44.84
CA SER A 74 64.30 -9.46 -44.23
C SER A 74 63.68 -10.32 -45.33
N LYS A 75 64.26 -11.50 -45.55
CA LYS A 75 63.73 -12.52 -46.45
C LYS A 75 62.28 -12.82 -46.02
N LYS A 76 61.30 -12.60 -46.92
CA LYS A 76 59.93 -13.10 -46.70
C LYS A 76 59.98 -14.62 -46.52
N LYS A 77 59.95 -15.08 -45.27
CA LYS A 77 59.83 -16.50 -44.93
C LYS A 77 58.49 -16.99 -45.46
N SER A 78 58.47 -18.20 -45.99
CA SER A 78 57.24 -18.88 -46.40
C SER A 78 56.23 -18.88 -45.24
N PRO A 79 54.91 -18.71 -45.49
CA PRO A 79 53.92 -18.90 -44.44
C PRO A 79 54.04 -20.32 -43.89
N ILE A 80 54.02 -20.46 -42.58
CA ILE A 80 53.94 -21.76 -41.92
C ILE A 80 52.48 -22.17 -41.76
N HIS A 81 52.24 -23.46 -41.80
CA HIS A 81 50.96 -24.08 -41.48
C HIS A 81 51.14 -25.03 -40.30
N PHE A 82 50.22 -24.95 -39.34
CA PHE A 82 50.26 -25.76 -38.12
C PHE A 82 48.83 -26.13 -37.69
N PHE A 83 48.74 -27.16 -36.87
CA PHE A 83 47.49 -27.74 -36.40
C PHE A 83 47.21 -27.29 -34.98
N ILE A 84 46.01 -26.76 -34.73
CA ILE A 84 45.50 -26.51 -33.38
C ILE A 84 44.45 -27.56 -33.06
N ARG A 85 44.73 -28.42 -32.08
CA ARG A 85 43.77 -29.37 -31.54
C ARG A 85 42.76 -28.64 -30.65
N MET A 86 41.48 -28.80 -30.96
CA MET A 86 40.38 -28.11 -30.29
C MET A 86 39.99 -28.81 -28.98
N MET A 87 39.59 -28.00 -27.99
CA MET A 87 39.12 -28.47 -26.67
C MET A 87 37.93 -29.44 -26.78
N SER A 88 36.98 -29.09 -27.64
CA SER A 88 35.70 -29.76 -27.77
C SER A 88 35.72 -30.68 -28.99
N LYS A 89 35.47 -31.98 -28.77
CA LYS A 89 35.44 -33.04 -29.81
C LYS A 89 36.80 -33.39 -30.47
N GLY A 90 37.91 -32.81 -30.01
CA GLY A 90 39.27 -33.32 -30.25
C GLY A 90 39.81 -33.30 -31.69
N TYR A 91 39.12 -32.59 -32.60
CA TYR A 91 39.54 -32.38 -33.99
C TYR A 91 40.57 -31.26 -34.12
N ASN A 92 41.28 -31.21 -35.26
CA ASN A 92 42.32 -30.21 -35.52
C ASN A 92 41.83 -29.13 -36.50
N VAL A 93 42.24 -27.88 -36.27
CA VAL A 93 42.09 -26.74 -37.19
C VAL A 93 43.46 -26.43 -37.79
N VAL A 94 43.53 -26.20 -39.11
CA VAL A 94 44.76 -25.74 -39.76
C VAL A 94 44.81 -24.22 -39.72
N ILE A 95 45.88 -23.66 -39.16
CA ILE A 95 46.16 -22.23 -39.18
C ILE A 95 47.35 -21.97 -40.09
N HIS A 96 47.17 -21.00 -40.99
CA HIS A 96 48.25 -20.42 -41.79
C HIS A 96 48.66 -19.09 -41.17
N ALA A 97 49.95 -18.88 -40.94
CA ALA A 97 50.52 -17.66 -40.39
C ALA A 97 51.98 -17.47 -40.80
N TYR A 98 52.49 -16.25 -40.74
CA TYR A 98 53.92 -15.97 -40.89
C TYR A 98 54.66 -16.19 -39.55
N PRO A 99 55.93 -16.64 -39.55
CA PRO A 99 56.70 -16.87 -38.32
C PRO A 99 56.86 -15.65 -37.40
N GLU A 100 56.69 -14.44 -37.93
CA GLU A 100 56.77 -13.17 -37.19
C GLU A 100 55.42 -12.74 -36.57
N GLU A 101 54.31 -13.45 -36.84
CA GLU A 101 53.01 -13.18 -36.22
C GLU A 101 53.03 -13.51 -34.72
N THR A 102 52.25 -12.77 -33.93
CA THR A 102 52.19 -12.96 -32.48
C THR A 102 51.18 -14.03 -32.09
N VAL A 103 51.39 -14.64 -30.93
CA VAL A 103 50.42 -15.56 -30.32
C VAL A 103 49.07 -14.86 -30.12
N LYS A 104 49.06 -13.55 -29.84
CA LYS A 104 47.82 -12.75 -29.79
C LYS A 104 47.05 -12.76 -31.11
N SER A 105 47.69 -12.54 -32.26
CA SER A 105 46.99 -12.54 -33.56
C SER A 105 46.45 -13.93 -33.93
N ILE A 106 47.06 -15.00 -33.43
CA ILE A 106 46.52 -16.36 -33.56
C ILE A 106 45.30 -16.56 -32.66
N HIS A 107 45.29 -16.02 -31.44
CA HIS A 107 44.10 -16.02 -30.59
C HIS A 107 42.92 -15.25 -31.22
N GLU A 108 43.18 -14.07 -31.80
CA GLU A 108 42.19 -13.26 -32.52
C GLU A 108 41.63 -14.04 -33.72
N ARG A 109 42.48 -14.73 -34.47
CA ARG A 109 42.07 -15.58 -35.60
C ARG A 109 41.30 -16.83 -35.18
N ILE A 110 41.54 -17.39 -33.98
CA ILE A 110 40.72 -18.48 -33.41
C ILE A 110 39.35 -17.94 -32.97
N GLU A 111 39.28 -16.74 -32.39
CA GLU A 111 38.01 -16.09 -32.05
C GLU A 111 37.18 -15.86 -33.31
N GLU A 112 37.80 -15.34 -34.38
CA GLU A 112 37.15 -15.13 -35.68
C GLU A 112 36.70 -16.45 -36.37
N MET A 113 37.53 -17.50 -36.34
CA MET A 113 37.19 -18.79 -36.98
C MET A 113 36.23 -19.69 -36.19
N LYS A 114 36.21 -19.57 -34.85
CA LYS A 114 35.60 -20.56 -33.95
C LYS A 114 34.78 -19.97 -32.81
N GLY A 115 34.74 -18.65 -32.68
CA GLY A 115 33.89 -17.95 -31.72
C GLY A 115 34.27 -18.10 -30.25
N ILE A 116 35.44 -18.68 -29.96
CA ILE A 116 35.93 -18.89 -28.59
C ILE A 116 36.54 -17.57 -28.12
N PRO A 117 36.01 -16.90 -27.07
CA PRO A 117 36.47 -15.57 -26.70
C PRO A 117 37.96 -15.54 -26.30
N LEU A 118 38.69 -14.49 -26.67
CA LEU A 118 40.14 -14.33 -26.41
C LEU A 118 40.56 -14.66 -24.97
N PHE A 119 39.74 -14.29 -24.00
CA PHE A 119 40.02 -14.47 -22.57
C PHE A 119 39.83 -15.91 -22.08
N GLU A 120 39.19 -16.79 -22.85
CA GLU A 120 39.01 -18.21 -22.53
C GLU A 120 40.07 -19.09 -23.18
N GLN A 121 40.72 -18.59 -24.23
CA GLN A 121 41.74 -19.33 -24.96
C GLN A 121 43.07 -19.42 -24.19
N ARG A 122 43.71 -20.59 -24.29
CA ARG A 122 45.10 -20.83 -23.90
C ARG A 122 45.75 -21.77 -24.90
N LEU A 123 46.78 -21.31 -25.61
CA LEU A 123 47.54 -22.14 -26.53
C LEU A 123 48.71 -22.80 -25.79
N ILE A 124 48.85 -24.11 -25.96
CA ILE A 124 49.91 -24.92 -25.36
C ILE A 124 50.71 -25.62 -26.47
N PHE A 125 52.03 -25.46 -26.44
CA PHE A 125 52.97 -26.12 -27.34
C PHE A 125 54.13 -26.73 -26.54
N ASN A 126 54.50 -27.99 -26.81
CA ASN A 126 55.53 -28.72 -26.06
C ASN A 126 55.39 -28.63 -24.52
N GLY A 127 54.16 -28.70 -24.03
CA GLY A 127 53.84 -28.61 -22.59
C GLY A 127 53.95 -27.21 -21.97
N LYS A 128 54.28 -26.16 -22.75
CA LYS A 128 54.37 -24.77 -22.29
C LYS A 128 53.20 -23.95 -22.81
N GLN A 129 52.64 -23.10 -21.94
CA GLN A 129 51.66 -22.09 -22.34
C GLN A 129 52.36 -20.95 -23.08
N LEU A 130 51.86 -20.62 -24.27
CA LEU A 130 52.33 -19.48 -25.07
C LEU A 130 51.84 -18.16 -24.46
N GLN A 131 52.69 -17.13 -24.46
CA GLN A 131 52.34 -15.78 -24.00
C GLN A 131 51.97 -14.88 -25.17
N TRP A 132 51.07 -13.91 -24.95
CA TRP A 132 50.49 -13.10 -26.02
C TRP A 132 51.50 -12.22 -26.77
N GLU A 133 52.55 -11.77 -26.09
CA GLU A 133 53.60 -10.92 -26.65
C GLU A 133 54.60 -11.70 -27.54
N GLN A 134 54.62 -13.03 -27.44
CA GLN A 134 55.59 -13.86 -28.16
C GLN A 134 55.24 -14.01 -29.64
N THR A 135 56.26 -14.07 -30.49
CA THR A 135 56.10 -14.44 -31.91
C THR A 135 56.12 -15.97 -32.11
N LEU A 136 55.53 -16.46 -33.20
CA LEU A 136 55.54 -17.90 -33.50
C LEU A 136 56.95 -18.48 -33.60
N VAL A 137 57.93 -17.71 -34.10
CA VAL A 137 59.35 -18.10 -34.14
C VAL A 137 59.99 -18.16 -32.75
N GLU A 138 59.66 -17.26 -31.82
CA GLU A 138 60.11 -17.32 -30.41
C GLU A 138 59.51 -18.52 -29.66
N CYS A 139 58.26 -18.88 -29.98
CA CYS A 139 57.62 -20.09 -29.46
C CYS A 139 58.20 -21.39 -30.06
N GLY A 140 59.09 -21.30 -31.06
CA GLY A 140 59.67 -22.45 -31.75
C GLY A 140 58.69 -23.21 -32.65
N ILE A 141 57.61 -22.56 -33.09
CA ILE A 141 56.55 -23.18 -33.90
C ILE A 141 57.02 -23.26 -35.36
N GLN A 142 56.95 -24.45 -35.93
CA GLN A 142 57.37 -24.77 -37.30
C GLN A 142 56.19 -25.27 -38.13
N ASN A 143 56.42 -25.57 -39.41
CA ASN A 143 55.45 -26.31 -40.22
C ASN A 143 55.06 -27.63 -39.53
N ASP A 144 53.79 -28.00 -39.67
CA ASP A 144 53.20 -29.24 -39.14
C ASP A 144 53.22 -29.37 -37.61
N ALA A 145 53.53 -28.28 -36.89
CA ALA A 145 53.46 -28.22 -35.44
C ALA A 145 52.03 -28.51 -34.93
N ASN A 146 51.93 -29.20 -33.79
CA ASN A 146 50.65 -29.52 -33.15
C ASN A 146 50.51 -28.77 -31.82
N LEU A 147 49.73 -27.69 -31.85
CA LEU A 147 49.33 -26.90 -30.69
C LEU A 147 48.05 -27.49 -30.09
N HIS A 148 47.87 -27.30 -28.79
CA HIS A 148 46.64 -27.64 -28.09
C HIS A 148 45.98 -26.36 -27.62
N LEU A 149 44.74 -26.11 -28.07
CA LEU A 149 43.88 -25.12 -27.45
C LEU A 149 43.31 -25.75 -26.17
N VAL A 150 43.47 -25.07 -25.05
CA VAL A 150 42.98 -25.47 -23.72
C VAL A 150 42.23 -24.28 -23.12
N GLY A 151 41.23 -24.55 -22.29
CA GLY A 151 40.42 -23.51 -21.67
C GLY A 151 41.20 -22.85 -20.53
N ARG A 152 41.03 -21.53 -20.35
CA ARG A 152 41.41 -20.90 -19.09
C ARG A 152 40.45 -21.37 -18.00
N MET A 153 40.81 -22.45 -17.30
CA MET A 153 40.19 -22.79 -16.03
C MET A 153 40.29 -21.59 -15.09
N ARG A 154 39.16 -20.94 -14.81
CA ARG A 154 39.00 -20.03 -13.69
C ARG A 154 38.78 -20.89 -12.45
N SER A 155 39.55 -20.64 -11.38
CA SER A 155 39.21 -21.23 -10.08
C SER A 155 37.91 -20.59 -9.63
N THR A 156 36.84 -21.38 -9.62
CA THR A 156 35.53 -21.00 -9.09
C THR A 156 35.11 -22.06 -8.08
N GLU A 157 34.53 -21.63 -6.98
CA GLU A 157 33.95 -22.52 -5.97
C GLU A 157 32.72 -23.28 -6.49
N HIS A 158 32.15 -22.85 -7.63
CA HIS A 158 30.91 -23.39 -8.20
C HIS A 158 31.10 -23.83 -9.67
N PRO A 159 31.95 -24.85 -9.93
CA PRO A 159 32.28 -25.29 -11.30
C PRO A 159 31.06 -25.78 -12.08
N GLN A 160 30.09 -26.40 -11.41
CA GLN A 160 28.82 -26.81 -12.03
C GLN A 160 28.02 -25.62 -12.58
N ALA A 161 27.95 -24.52 -11.83
CA ALA A 161 27.25 -23.31 -12.28
C ALA A 161 27.98 -22.63 -13.44
N TRP A 162 29.33 -22.59 -13.41
CA TRP A 162 30.12 -22.13 -14.55
C TRP A 162 29.86 -22.97 -15.80
N GLN A 163 29.83 -24.30 -15.68
CA GLN A 163 29.56 -25.19 -16.80
C GLN A 163 28.16 -24.96 -17.40
N VAL A 164 27.11 -24.91 -16.57
CA VAL A 164 25.73 -24.67 -17.04
C VAL A 164 25.60 -23.34 -17.80
N VAL A 165 26.25 -22.29 -17.33
CA VAL A 165 26.23 -20.98 -18.00
C VAL A 165 27.06 -21.00 -19.29
N ASN A 166 28.21 -21.68 -19.30
CA ASN A 166 29.04 -21.85 -20.50
C ASN A 166 28.31 -22.65 -21.60
N ASP A 167 27.66 -23.75 -21.24
CA ASP A 167 26.87 -24.57 -22.15
C ASP A 167 25.70 -23.76 -22.74
N MET A 168 25.07 -22.91 -21.92
CA MET A 168 24.04 -21.96 -22.38
C MET A 168 24.64 -20.92 -23.36
N VAL A 169 25.76 -20.28 -23.01
CA VAL A 169 26.43 -19.30 -23.88
C VAL A 169 26.80 -19.92 -25.22
N SER A 170 27.30 -21.17 -25.24
CA SER A 170 27.59 -21.89 -26.49
C SER A 170 26.36 -22.02 -27.39
N ILE A 171 25.20 -22.41 -26.84
CA ILE A 171 23.96 -22.56 -27.62
C ILE A 171 23.48 -21.20 -28.16
N VAL A 172 23.50 -20.16 -27.32
CA VAL A 172 23.10 -18.80 -27.72
C VAL A 172 24.06 -18.25 -28.78
N TYR A 173 25.35 -18.57 -28.69
CA TYR A 173 26.36 -18.17 -29.68
C TYR A 173 26.13 -18.85 -31.04
N ASP A 174 25.85 -20.16 -31.07
CA ASP A 174 25.50 -20.90 -32.29
C ASP A 174 24.27 -20.27 -32.98
N LEU A 175 23.22 -19.95 -32.22
CA LEU A 175 22.03 -19.25 -32.74
C LEU A 175 22.39 -17.85 -33.31
N CYS A 176 23.26 -17.09 -32.65
CA CYS A 176 23.76 -15.79 -33.14
C CYS A 176 24.53 -15.89 -34.47
N HIS A 177 24.99 -17.08 -34.85
CA HIS A 177 25.70 -17.35 -36.12
C HIS A 177 24.81 -18.05 -37.17
N GLY A 178 23.49 -18.10 -36.95
CA GLY A 178 22.53 -18.67 -37.89
C GLY A 178 22.47 -20.20 -37.88
N VAL A 179 23.06 -20.86 -36.88
CA VAL A 179 22.93 -22.32 -36.71
C VAL A 179 21.52 -22.63 -36.23
N ASN A 180 20.74 -23.34 -37.04
CA ASN A 180 19.39 -23.75 -36.66
C ASN A 180 19.45 -24.97 -35.71
N LEU A 181 19.10 -24.75 -34.45
CA LEU A 181 19.06 -25.77 -33.40
C LEU A 181 17.60 -26.05 -32.97
N PRO A 182 17.07 -27.26 -33.23
CA PRO A 182 15.77 -27.66 -32.70
C PRO A 182 15.71 -27.53 -31.18
N ASP A 183 14.55 -27.13 -30.65
CA ASP A 183 14.31 -26.96 -29.20
C ASP A 183 15.27 -26.00 -28.46
N ALA A 184 16.04 -25.15 -29.15
CA ALA A 184 17.05 -24.30 -28.50
C ALA A 184 16.47 -23.41 -27.37
N VAL A 185 15.27 -22.85 -27.54
CA VAL A 185 14.55 -22.08 -26.49
C VAL A 185 14.34 -22.93 -25.23
N LYS A 186 13.93 -24.19 -25.39
CA LYS A 186 13.67 -25.14 -24.30
C LYS A 186 14.97 -25.54 -23.60
N SER A 187 16.03 -25.79 -24.37
CA SER A 187 17.37 -26.09 -23.87
C SER A 187 17.95 -24.92 -23.05
N ILE A 188 17.90 -23.70 -23.57
CA ILE A 188 18.36 -22.49 -22.86
C ILE A 188 17.54 -22.27 -21.57
N LYS A 189 16.21 -22.40 -21.62
CA LYS A 189 15.35 -22.32 -20.42
C LYS A 189 15.70 -23.38 -19.37
N SER A 190 15.97 -24.62 -19.80
CA SER A 190 16.37 -25.70 -18.89
C SER A 190 17.68 -25.38 -18.17
N LEU A 191 18.68 -24.89 -18.90
CA LEU A 191 19.98 -24.48 -18.34
C LEU A 191 19.83 -23.28 -17.40
N LEU A 192 19.06 -22.26 -17.77
CA LEU A 192 18.75 -21.12 -16.89
C LEU A 192 18.06 -21.56 -15.60
N THR A 193 17.07 -22.47 -15.69
CA THR A 193 16.37 -23.03 -14.51
C THR A 193 17.34 -23.82 -13.62
N THR A 194 18.21 -24.63 -14.22
CA THR A 194 19.24 -25.39 -13.50
C THR A 194 20.20 -24.45 -12.78
N TYR A 195 20.65 -23.37 -13.43
CA TYR A 195 21.52 -22.36 -12.83
C TYR A 195 20.84 -21.62 -11.67
N ILE A 196 19.59 -21.19 -11.82
CA ILE A 196 18.82 -20.53 -10.74
C ILE A 196 18.66 -21.48 -9.54
N ASN A 197 18.32 -22.75 -9.78
CA ASN A 197 18.21 -23.75 -8.72
C ASN A 197 19.54 -24.00 -7.99
N LEU A 198 20.69 -23.96 -8.70
CA LEU A 198 22.01 -24.04 -8.08
C LEU A 198 22.33 -22.82 -7.20
N ALA A 199 21.85 -21.63 -7.58
CA ALA A 199 22.03 -20.39 -6.81
C ALA A 199 21.04 -20.26 -5.62
N LEU A 200 19.87 -20.91 -5.69
CA LEU A 200 18.86 -20.97 -4.62
C LEU A 200 19.04 -22.14 -3.65
N ALA A 201 19.90 -23.12 -3.96
CA ALA A 201 20.02 -24.35 -3.19
C ALA A 201 20.45 -24.09 -1.72
N PRO A 202 19.67 -24.55 -0.71
CA PRO A 202 19.98 -24.31 0.69
C PRO A 202 21.27 -25.06 1.09
N LYS A 203 22.26 -24.32 1.60
CA LYS A 203 23.50 -24.87 2.17
C LYS A 203 23.58 -24.57 3.68
N PRO A 204 24.23 -25.41 4.50
CA PRO A 204 24.12 -25.35 5.97
C PRO A 204 24.81 -24.15 6.67
N LYS A 205 25.37 -23.21 5.90
CA LYS A 205 25.89 -21.92 6.35
C LYS A 205 25.51 -20.88 5.30
N LEU A 206 24.54 -20.04 5.63
CA LEU A 206 24.03 -19.03 4.71
C LEU A 206 24.83 -17.73 4.85
N ASP A 207 26.11 -17.81 4.50
CA ASP A 207 26.98 -16.64 4.48
C ASP A 207 26.64 -15.83 3.20
N ALA A 208 26.52 -14.50 3.34
CA ALA A 208 26.02 -13.61 2.29
C ALA A 208 26.85 -13.65 0.98
N ASP A 209 28.11 -14.08 1.09
CA ASP A 209 29.05 -14.22 -0.03
C ASP A 209 28.64 -15.30 -1.05
N SER A 210 27.85 -16.30 -0.64
CA SER A 210 27.50 -17.45 -1.47
C SER A 210 26.56 -17.11 -2.64
N ALA A 211 25.57 -16.23 -2.46
CA ALA A 211 24.75 -15.76 -3.59
C ALA A 211 25.57 -14.87 -4.54
N THR A 212 26.44 -14.04 -3.97
CA THR A 212 27.33 -13.11 -4.70
C THR A 212 28.28 -13.86 -5.63
N SER A 213 28.89 -14.96 -5.18
CA SER A 213 29.79 -15.79 -6.02
C SER A 213 29.09 -16.43 -7.21
N TYR A 214 27.85 -16.94 -7.05
CA TYR A 214 27.05 -17.45 -8.18
C TYR A 214 26.74 -16.32 -9.18
N PHE A 215 26.13 -15.22 -8.75
CA PHE A 215 25.78 -14.13 -9.69
C PHE A 215 27.01 -13.51 -10.36
N GLN A 216 28.16 -13.47 -9.69
CA GLN A 216 29.42 -13.02 -10.28
C GLN A 216 29.92 -13.96 -11.42
N ILE A 217 29.58 -15.26 -11.41
CA ILE A 217 29.81 -16.17 -12.56
C ILE A 217 28.99 -15.70 -13.77
N PHE A 218 27.69 -15.45 -13.59
CA PHE A 218 26.81 -15.03 -14.68
C PHE A 218 27.25 -13.68 -15.28
N MET A 219 27.59 -12.71 -14.42
CA MET A 219 28.16 -11.42 -14.84
C MET A 219 29.49 -11.57 -15.62
N ASN A 220 30.36 -12.50 -15.22
CA ASN A 220 31.70 -12.67 -15.79
C ASN A 220 31.78 -13.63 -17.00
N SER A 221 30.65 -14.21 -17.44
CA SER A 221 30.57 -15.28 -18.45
C SER A 221 30.13 -14.81 -19.84
N SER A 222 30.00 -13.49 -20.05
CA SER A 222 29.37 -12.89 -21.23
C SER A 222 27.89 -13.25 -21.46
N ALA A 223 27.25 -14.07 -20.61
CA ALA A 223 25.86 -14.50 -20.74
C ALA A 223 24.88 -13.37 -21.08
N ILE A 224 24.94 -12.27 -20.32
CA ILE A 224 24.10 -11.07 -20.52
C ILE A 224 24.30 -10.49 -21.93
N SER A 225 25.56 -10.31 -22.35
CA SER A 225 25.93 -9.73 -23.65
C SER A 225 25.51 -10.60 -24.83
N VAL A 226 25.71 -11.92 -24.75
CA VAL A 226 25.36 -12.85 -25.84
C VAL A 226 23.83 -13.01 -25.94
N LEU A 227 23.10 -13.01 -24.81
CA LEU A 227 21.63 -12.97 -24.82
C LEU A 227 21.08 -11.69 -25.45
N VAL A 228 21.61 -10.51 -25.12
CA VAL A 228 21.19 -9.25 -25.77
C VAL A 228 21.59 -9.22 -27.25
N THR A 229 22.76 -9.75 -27.61
CA THR A 229 23.17 -9.93 -29.01
C THR A 229 22.20 -10.83 -29.79
N LEU A 230 21.69 -11.90 -29.16
CA LEU A 230 20.65 -12.75 -29.74
C LEU A 230 19.33 -11.98 -29.97
N TYR A 231 18.99 -11.03 -29.09
CA TYR A 231 17.77 -10.22 -29.22
C TYR A 231 17.80 -9.28 -30.43
N VAL A 232 18.96 -8.69 -30.74
CA VAL A 232 19.18 -7.82 -31.91
C VAL A 232 19.65 -8.57 -33.16
N SER A 233 19.69 -9.91 -33.11
CA SER A 233 20.15 -10.77 -34.19
C SER A 233 19.22 -10.69 -35.42
N PRO A 234 19.77 -10.66 -36.67
CA PRO A 234 18.96 -10.57 -37.88
C PRO A 234 18.23 -11.87 -38.26
N TYR A 235 18.54 -12.99 -37.61
CA TYR A 235 17.94 -14.29 -37.95
C TYR A 235 16.53 -14.44 -37.35
N THR A 236 15.62 -15.00 -38.15
CA THR A 236 14.21 -15.20 -37.79
C THR A 236 14.06 -16.12 -36.57
N GLY A 237 13.33 -15.66 -35.55
CA GLY A 237 13.08 -16.41 -34.31
C GLY A 237 14.05 -16.10 -33.16
N ASN A 238 15.27 -15.63 -33.45
CA ASN A 238 16.28 -15.31 -32.41
C ASN A 238 15.80 -14.24 -31.43
N LYS A 239 15.14 -13.17 -31.93
CA LYS A 239 14.55 -12.12 -31.09
C LYS A 239 13.56 -12.69 -30.06
N ALA A 240 12.65 -13.54 -30.50
CA ALA A 240 11.65 -14.19 -29.63
C ALA A 240 12.28 -15.21 -28.66
N CYS A 241 13.30 -15.95 -29.11
CA CYS A 241 14.08 -16.83 -28.25
C CYS A 241 14.71 -16.05 -27.08
N SER A 242 15.43 -14.97 -27.38
CA SER A 242 16.11 -14.16 -26.36
C SER A 242 15.11 -13.49 -25.42
N ASP A 243 14.04 -12.88 -25.94
CA ASP A 243 12.94 -12.30 -25.15
C ASP A 243 12.42 -13.29 -24.10
N THR A 244 12.10 -14.51 -24.56
CA THR A 244 11.55 -15.55 -23.70
C THR A 244 12.58 -16.04 -22.67
N CYS A 245 13.87 -16.12 -23.02
CA CYS A 245 14.92 -16.59 -22.13
C CYS A 245 15.29 -15.56 -21.06
N ILE A 246 15.39 -14.27 -21.40
CA ILE A 246 15.65 -13.19 -20.44
C ILE A 246 14.47 -13.04 -19.47
N LYS A 247 13.22 -13.07 -19.98
CA LYS A 247 12.01 -13.08 -19.13
C LYS A 247 11.96 -14.28 -18.18
N HIS A 248 12.32 -15.47 -18.67
CA HIS A 248 12.37 -16.69 -17.86
C HIS A 248 13.40 -16.57 -16.73
N PHE A 249 14.60 -16.04 -17.02
CA PHE A 249 15.64 -15.83 -16.00
C PHE A 249 15.18 -14.86 -14.90
N LEU A 250 14.75 -13.65 -15.27
CA LEU A 250 14.36 -12.64 -14.29
C LEU A 250 13.12 -13.06 -13.48
N ASN A 251 12.13 -13.70 -14.08
CA ASN A 251 10.99 -14.23 -13.31
C ASN A 251 11.40 -15.39 -12.39
N GLY A 252 12.34 -16.25 -12.80
CA GLY A 252 12.90 -17.28 -11.94
C GLY A 252 13.69 -16.71 -10.74
N CYS A 253 14.24 -15.50 -10.85
CA CYS A 253 14.89 -14.83 -9.73
C CYS A 253 13.90 -14.21 -8.70
N LYS A 254 12.64 -13.96 -9.08
CA LYS A 254 11.60 -13.37 -8.20
C LYS A 254 11.01 -14.36 -7.19
N THR A 255 11.34 -15.65 -7.29
CA THR A 255 10.79 -16.70 -6.39
C THR A 255 11.56 -16.82 -5.08
N SER A 256 12.62 -16.03 -4.87
CA SER A 256 13.41 -16.01 -3.65
C SER A 256 12.74 -15.17 -2.55
N LEU A 257 13.03 -15.49 -1.29
CA LEU A 257 12.72 -14.63 -0.13
C LEU A 257 13.99 -13.95 0.42
N SER A 258 15.14 -14.17 -0.21
CA SER A 258 16.42 -13.66 0.28
C SER A 258 16.73 -12.26 -0.26
N LYS A 259 16.81 -11.27 0.64
CA LYS A 259 17.22 -9.90 0.33
C LYS A 259 18.55 -9.82 -0.42
N THR A 260 19.56 -10.57 0.02
CA THR A 260 20.88 -10.59 -0.65
C THR A 260 20.82 -11.17 -2.06
N PHE A 261 19.93 -12.15 -2.29
CA PHE A 261 19.68 -12.70 -3.62
C PHE A 261 19.01 -11.66 -4.53
N HIS A 262 18.03 -10.90 -4.02
CA HIS A 262 17.40 -9.79 -4.76
C HIS A 262 18.40 -8.68 -5.10
N THR A 263 19.30 -8.31 -4.19
CA THR A 263 20.39 -7.36 -4.48
C THR A 263 21.28 -7.83 -5.65
N GLN A 264 21.61 -9.12 -5.73
CA GLN A 264 22.41 -9.66 -6.83
C GLN A 264 21.61 -9.80 -8.14
N ALA A 265 20.32 -10.15 -8.07
CA ALA A 265 19.41 -10.16 -9.22
C ALA A 265 19.22 -8.75 -9.81
N ALA A 266 19.12 -7.72 -8.97
CA ALA A 266 19.07 -6.32 -9.38
C ALA A 266 20.32 -5.91 -10.21
N ARG A 267 21.53 -6.36 -9.83
CA ARG A 267 22.75 -6.09 -10.63
C ARG A 267 22.67 -6.67 -12.04
N VAL A 268 22.14 -7.89 -12.20
CA VAL A 268 21.96 -8.50 -13.53
C VAL A 268 20.86 -7.77 -14.33
N ALA A 269 19.74 -7.42 -13.69
CA ALA A 269 18.67 -6.66 -14.33
C ALA A 269 19.16 -5.27 -14.80
N LEU A 270 19.99 -4.60 -14.00
CA LEU A 270 20.64 -3.33 -14.33
C LEU A 270 21.52 -3.43 -15.57
N GLU A 271 22.36 -4.45 -15.69
CA GLU A 271 23.20 -4.63 -16.88
C GLU A 271 22.38 -5.02 -18.13
N PHE A 272 21.30 -5.80 -17.98
CA PHE A 272 20.34 -6.00 -19.07
C PHE A 272 19.72 -4.66 -19.52
N CYS A 273 19.32 -3.79 -18.59
CA CYS A 273 18.80 -2.46 -18.92
C CYS A 273 19.85 -1.58 -19.62
N LYS A 274 21.09 -1.54 -19.13
CA LYS A 274 22.20 -0.76 -19.73
C LYS A 274 22.52 -1.18 -21.17
N LEU A 275 22.38 -2.47 -21.50
CA LEU A 275 22.59 -2.97 -22.86
C LEU A 275 21.35 -2.78 -23.76
N LEU A 276 20.15 -3.06 -23.24
CA LEU A 276 18.89 -2.94 -24.00
C LEU A 276 18.46 -1.49 -24.25
N SER A 277 18.89 -0.52 -23.43
CA SER A 277 18.63 0.92 -23.65
C SER A 277 19.14 1.40 -25.03
N ARG A 278 20.16 0.74 -25.58
CA ARG A 278 20.72 0.99 -26.93
C ARG A 278 19.80 0.52 -28.06
N VAL A 279 18.88 -0.40 -27.77
CA VAL A 279 17.82 -0.86 -28.69
C VAL A 279 16.66 0.14 -28.68
N GLY A 280 16.33 0.64 -27.48
CA GLY A 280 15.41 1.76 -27.28
C GLY A 280 14.66 1.63 -25.95
N THR A 281 14.42 2.76 -25.27
CA THR A 281 13.72 2.80 -23.97
C THR A 281 12.24 2.42 -24.04
N ASN A 282 11.65 2.40 -25.25
CA ASN A 282 10.29 1.92 -25.49
C ASN A 282 10.24 0.44 -25.91
N ASP A 283 11.36 -0.29 -25.95
CA ASP A 283 11.34 -1.71 -26.32
C ASP A 283 10.68 -2.56 -25.21
N PRO A 284 9.76 -3.50 -25.54
CA PRO A 284 9.03 -4.27 -24.53
C PRO A 284 9.91 -5.11 -23.60
N LEU A 285 11.09 -5.55 -24.05
CA LEU A 285 12.03 -6.29 -23.22
C LEU A 285 12.82 -5.35 -22.31
N TYR A 286 13.19 -4.16 -22.78
CA TYR A 286 13.77 -3.13 -21.93
C TYR A 286 12.82 -2.74 -20.79
N LEU A 287 11.56 -2.45 -21.10
CA LEU A 287 10.53 -2.11 -20.11
C LEU A 287 10.36 -3.23 -19.07
N PHE A 288 10.27 -4.50 -19.51
CA PHE A 288 10.18 -5.64 -18.62
C PHE A 288 11.42 -5.79 -17.70
N CYS A 289 12.61 -5.56 -18.22
CA CYS A 289 13.85 -5.58 -17.44
C CYS A 289 13.88 -4.42 -16.43
N ARG A 290 13.42 -3.23 -16.82
CA ARG A 290 13.36 -2.02 -15.98
C ARG A 290 12.38 -2.20 -14.80
N SER A 291 11.19 -2.74 -15.03
CA SER A 291 10.24 -3.08 -13.97
C SER A 291 10.71 -4.24 -13.09
N SER A 292 11.39 -5.22 -13.67
CA SER A 292 11.98 -6.31 -12.87
C SER A 292 13.12 -5.80 -11.97
N LEU A 293 13.93 -4.84 -12.44
CA LEU A 293 14.93 -4.14 -11.62
C LEU A 293 14.27 -3.41 -10.44
N GLY A 294 13.19 -2.64 -10.69
CA GLY A 294 12.42 -1.97 -9.64
C GLY A 294 11.96 -2.94 -8.55
N GLY A 295 11.25 -4.01 -8.93
CA GLY A 295 10.76 -5.02 -7.98
C GLY A 295 11.86 -5.74 -7.18
N PHE A 296 13.06 -5.94 -7.75
CA PHE A 296 14.20 -6.46 -6.98
C PHE A 296 14.77 -5.45 -5.99
N LEU A 297 14.75 -4.15 -6.31
CA LEU A 297 15.22 -3.09 -5.41
C LEU A 297 14.29 -2.93 -4.20
N GLU A 298 12.98 -3.00 -4.41
CA GLU A 298 11.98 -3.01 -3.32
C GLU A 298 12.15 -4.23 -2.42
N ALA A 299 12.17 -5.44 -3.01
CA ALA A 299 12.28 -6.71 -2.28
C ALA A 299 13.66 -6.96 -1.62
N ALA A 300 14.62 -6.05 -1.77
CA ALA A 300 15.93 -6.13 -1.12
C ALA A 300 15.99 -5.39 0.24
N GLU A 301 15.08 -4.44 0.52
CA GLU A 301 15.13 -3.53 1.70
C GLU A 301 16.56 -3.03 2.03
N ILE A 302 17.21 -2.50 0.99
CA ILE A 302 18.38 -1.60 0.98
C ILE A 302 19.55 -1.95 1.91
N SER A 303 20.62 -2.44 1.28
CA SER A 303 22.00 -2.15 1.68
C SER A 303 22.68 -1.38 0.54
N LEU A 304 22.57 -0.05 0.55
CA LEU A 304 23.26 0.84 -0.39
C LEU A 304 24.55 1.36 0.25
N ALA A 305 25.67 1.32 -0.48
CA ALA A 305 26.92 1.88 -0.01
C ALA A 305 27.05 3.35 -0.41
N ALA A 306 27.29 4.19 0.59
CA ALA A 306 27.72 5.57 0.40
C ALA A 306 29.25 5.61 0.18
N SER A 307 29.66 5.90 -1.06
CA SER A 307 31.05 6.08 -1.54
C SER A 307 31.92 4.82 -1.76
N GLU A 308 32.96 5.01 -2.58
CA GLU A 308 33.95 4.01 -2.98
C GLU A 308 34.92 3.67 -1.83
N ASP A 309 34.55 2.70 -0.99
CA ASP A 309 35.50 1.99 -0.13
C ASP A 309 35.82 0.62 -0.76
N GLU A 310 37.09 0.21 -0.82
CA GLU A 310 37.60 -0.87 -1.72
C GLU A 310 37.00 -2.27 -1.43
N ASN A 311 36.25 -2.43 -0.34
CA ASN A 311 35.51 -3.66 0.00
C ASN A 311 34.17 -3.84 -0.75
N HIS A 312 33.61 -2.81 -1.41
CA HIS A 312 32.22 -2.86 -1.93
C HIS A 312 32.03 -3.50 -3.32
N LYS A 313 32.74 -4.60 -3.61
CA LYS A 313 32.55 -5.38 -4.85
C LYS A 313 31.24 -6.18 -4.85
N GLY A 314 30.07 -5.53 -4.88
CA GLY A 314 28.81 -6.28 -4.90
C GLY A 314 27.48 -5.53 -4.84
N LEU A 315 27.45 -4.19 -4.93
CA LEU A 315 26.22 -3.39 -4.73
C LEU A 315 25.87 -2.55 -5.96
N VAL A 316 24.60 -2.12 -6.03
CA VAL A 316 24.11 -1.11 -7.00
C VAL A 316 24.36 0.27 -6.40
N LEU A 317 24.88 1.22 -7.17
CA LEU A 317 25.09 2.59 -6.69
C LEU A 317 23.83 3.44 -6.91
N VAL A 318 23.60 4.43 -6.03
CA VAL A 318 22.50 5.39 -6.20
C VAL A 318 22.57 6.11 -7.56
N GLN A 319 23.79 6.43 -8.02
CA GLN A 319 24.06 7.05 -9.33
C GLN A 319 23.60 6.19 -10.51
N ASP A 320 23.68 4.85 -10.43
CA ASP A 320 23.17 3.95 -11.48
C ASP A 320 21.64 4.05 -11.64
N LEU A 321 20.92 4.54 -10.61
CA LEU A 321 19.45 4.60 -10.60
C LEU A 321 18.89 5.91 -11.18
N PHE A 322 19.63 7.02 -11.08
CA PHE A 322 19.18 8.33 -11.56
C PHE A 322 18.79 8.40 -13.05
N PRO A 323 19.45 7.68 -13.99
CA PRO A 323 19.00 7.60 -15.38
C PRO A 323 17.56 7.07 -15.53
N PHE A 324 17.17 6.08 -14.73
CA PHE A 324 15.81 5.51 -14.75
C PHE A 324 14.79 6.47 -14.12
N VAL A 325 15.15 7.11 -13.00
CA VAL A 325 14.33 8.16 -12.38
C VAL A 325 14.08 9.30 -13.38
N ARG A 326 15.10 9.72 -14.14
CA ARG A 326 14.97 10.76 -15.17
C ARG A 326 14.11 10.33 -16.36
N GLU A 327 14.32 9.13 -16.89
CA GLU A 327 13.50 8.56 -17.98
C GLU A 327 12.01 8.54 -17.61
N LEU A 328 11.71 8.05 -16.40
CA LEU A 328 10.35 7.94 -15.89
C LEU A 328 9.72 9.29 -15.59
N ALA A 329 10.45 10.18 -14.90
CA ALA A 329 10.05 11.56 -14.69
C ALA A 329 9.66 12.28 -15.98
N ASP A 330 10.51 12.19 -17.00
CA ASP A 330 10.30 12.76 -18.32
C ASP A 330 9.05 12.16 -19.01
N SER A 331 8.81 10.85 -18.84
CA SER A 331 7.60 10.18 -19.34
C SER A 331 6.34 10.69 -18.63
N LEU A 332 6.37 10.79 -17.29
CA LEU A 332 5.28 11.31 -16.47
C LEU A 332 4.96 12.77 -16.84
N LEU A 333 5.97 13.66 -16.88
CA LEU A 333 5.80 15.07 -17.21
C LEU A 333 5.19 15.31 -18.61
N ARG A 334 5.53 14.45 -19.59
CA ARG A 334 4.90 14.50 -20.92
C ARG A 334 3.46 14.00 -20.92
N ASN A 335 3.19 12.86 -20.29
CA ASN A 335 1.94 12.12 -20.47
C ASN A 335 0.85 12.42 -19.43
N LEU A 336 1.16 13.06 -18.29
CA LEU A 336 0.20 13.30 -17.19
C LEU A 336 -1.06 14.10 -17.57
N ASP A 337 -0.97 14.97 -18.57
CA ASP A 337 -2.15 15.70 -19.08
C ASP A 337 -3.01 14.81 -19.99
N LEU A 338 -2.37 13.96 -20.79
CA LEU A 338 -3.01 13.13 -21.81
C LEU A 338 -3.81 11.98 -21.19
N SER A 339 -3.49 11.57 -19.95
CA SER A 339 -4.29 10.59 -19.21
C SER A 339 -5.71 11.08 -18.89
N LEU A 340 -5.95 12.40 -18.86
CA LEU A 340 -7.29 13.00 -18.75
C LEU A 340 -8.07 12.98 -20.08
N GLU A 341 -7.39 12.71 -21.20
CA GLU A 341 -7.95 12.81 -22.56
C GLU A 341 -8.11 11.44 -23.23
N SER A 342 -7.31 10.43 -22.82
CA SER A 342 -7.41 9.07 -23.36
C SER A 342 -7.11 8.00 -22.29
N PRO A 343 -8.12 7.23 -21.83
CA PRO A 343 -7.94 6.17 -20.84
C PRO A 343 -6.97 5.05 -21.27
N SER A 344 -6.78 4.84 -22.58
CA SER A 344 -5.85 3.83 -23.11
C SER A 344 -4.37 4.14 -22.80
N LEU A 345 -4.04 5.41 -22.49
CA LEU A 345 -2.71 5.84 -22.07
C LEU A 345 -2.46 5.66 -20.56
N ALA A 346 -3.51 5.44 -19.76
CA ALA A 346 -3.37 5.40 -18.31
C ALA A 346 -2.71 4.12 -17.79
N ASN A 347 -3.01 2.94 -18.38
CA ASN A 347 -2.39 1.68 -17.93
C ASN A 347 -0.86 1.63 -18.16
N PRO A 348 -0.30 2.04 -19.33
CA PRO A 348 1.15 2.17 -19.50
C PRO A 348 1.79 3.20 -18.54
N LEU A 349 1.04 4.25 -18.20
CA LEU A 349 1.47 5.26 -17.24
C LEU A 349 1.48 4.73 -15.80
N LEU A 350 0.60 3.77 -15.45
CA LEU A 350 0.55 3.14 -14.13
C LEU A 350 1.80 2.32 -13.85
N ASN A 351 2.19 1.44 -14.77
CA ASN A 351 3.47 0.74 -14.68
C ASN A 351 4.64 1.74 -14.55
N SER A 352 4.58 2.87 -15.27
CA SER A 352 5.61 3.92 -15.16
C SER A 352 5.63 4.61 -13.79
N VAL A 353 4.50 4.73 -13.10
CA VAL A 353 4.43 5.25 -11.71
C VAL A 353 4.90 4.21 -10.69
N GLU A 354 4.53 2.95 -10.85
CA GLU A 354 5.02 1.84 -10.00
C GLU A 354 6.54 1.72 -10.09
N ASP A 355 7.09 1.72 -11.31
CA ASP A 355 8.54 1.73 -11.51
C ASP A 355 9.19 2.98 -10.88
N PHE A 356 8.57 4.16 -11.03
CA PHE A 356 9.08 5.42 -10.47
C PHE A 356 9.11 5.40 -8.94
N GLN A 357 8.09 4.81 -8.31
CA GLN A 357 8.05 4.53 -6.87
C GLN A 357 9.21 3.61 -6.47
N ALA A 358 9.38 2.48 -7.17
CA ALA A 358 10.42 1.49 -6.90
C ALA A 358 11.85 2.05 -7.02
N PHE A 359 12.11 2.97 -7.96
CA PHE A 359 13.41 3.65 -8.08
C PHE A 359 13.59 4.80 -7.08
N LEU A 360 12.52 5.47 -6.64
CA LEU A 360 12.61 6.57 -5.66
C LEU A 360 12.93 6.09 -4.24
N VAL A 361 12.45 4.92 -3.82
CA VAL A 361 12.74 4.35 -2.49
C VAL A 361 14.25 4.27 -2.20
N PRO A 362 15.08 3.57 -3.01
CA PRO A 362 16.54 3.53 -2.80
C PRO A 362 17.23 4.90 -2.94
N VAL A 363 16.76 5.77 -3.85
CA VAL A 363 17.32 7.11 -4.01
C VAL A 363 17.11 7.96 -2.76
N ARG A 364 15.89 7.98 -2.19
CA ARG A 364 15.60 8.74 -0.95
C ARG A 364 16.44 8.23 0.23
N THR A 365 16.47 6.93 0.48
CA THR A 365 17.24 6.36 1.59
C THR A 365 18.74 6.65 1.45
N GLY A 366 19.29 6.64 0.23
CA GLY A 366 20.67 7.05 -0.03
C GLY A 366 20.93 8.53 0.31
N ILE A 367 19.98 9.41 0.01
CA ILE A 367 20.06 10.85 0.34
C ILE A 367 19.95 11.07 1.86
N GLU A 368 19.00 10.42 2.53
CA GLU A 368 18.80 10.49 3.99
C GLU A 368 20.04 10.05 4.76
N GLN A 369 20.66 8.93 4.35
CA GLN A 369 21.91 8.44 4.93
C GLN A 369 23.07 9.43 4.74
N GLN A 370 23.18 10.06 3.57
CA GLN A 370 24.18 11.10 3.29
C GLN A 370 23.95 12.38 4.10
N GLN A 371 22.69 12.80 4.29
CA GLN A 371 22.33 13.92 5.14
C GLN A 371 22.66 13.63 6.62
N ALA A 372 22.36 12.43 7.11
CA ALA A 372 22.73 11.99 8.47
C ALA A 372 24.26 11.96 8.67
N LEU A 373 25.02 11.46 7.70
CA LEU A 373 26.48 11.49 7.70
C LEU A 373 27.02 12.94 7.74
N ARG A 374 26.45 13.87 6.96
CA ARG A 374 26.80 15.30 7.05
C ARG A 374 26.46 15.92 8.41
N GLY A 375 25.35 15.53 9.03
CA GLY A 375 24.98 15.96 10.39
C GLY A 375 25.97 15.49 11.46
N CYS A 376 26.54 14.29 11.30
CA CYS A 376 27.56 13.76 12.21
C CYS A 376 28.96 14.38 12.00
N VAL A 377 29.34 14.77 10.77
CA VAL A 377 30.69 15.33 10.47
C VAL A 377 30.70 16.86 10.59
N ALA A 378 30.26 17.36 11.74
CA ALA A 378 30.33 18.77 12.10
C ALA A 378 31.67 19.18 12.75
N TYR A 379 32.81 18.55 12.37
CA TYR A 379 34.16 19.06 12.65
C TYR A 379 35.21 18.22 11.87
N HIS A 380 35.62 18.67 10.67
CA HIS A 380 37.02 18.77 10.17
C HIS A 380 37.10 18.83 8.62
N GLN A 381 38.12 19.55 8.15
CA GLN A 381 38.70 19.56 6.79
C GLN A 381 37.86 20.11 5.61
N LYS A 382 38.09 21.41 5.36
CA LYS A 382 38.18 21.97 4.01
C LYS A 382 39.35 21.32 3.24
N GLN A 383 39.17 20.15 2.60
CA GLN A 383 40.01 19.70 1.47
C GLN A 383 39.55 18.33 0.90
N ASP A 384 38.41 18.28 0.21
CA ASP A 384 38.28 17.41 -0.98
C ASP A 384 37.08 17.83 -1.85
N LYS A 385 37.31 18.66 -2.88
CA LYS A 385 36.23 19.13 -3.77
C LYS A 385 35.88 18.14 -4.89
N ASN A 386 36.67 17.09 -5.10
CA ASN A 386 36.52 16.20 -6.26
C ASN A 386 35.91 14.82 -5.96
N LYS A 387 35.70 14.44 -4.69
CA LYS A 387 35.13 13.11 -4.36
C LYS A 387 33.66 13.11 -3.93
N ASN A 388 33.13 14.24 -3.45
CA ASN A 388 31.74 14.37 -2.98
C ASN A 388 30.82 15.13 -3.96
N GLY A 389 31.23 15.30 -5.23
CA GLY A 389 30.47 16.04 -6.24
C GLY A 389 29.22 15.28 -6.75
N LEU A 390 29.40 14.01 -7.12
CA LEU A 390 28.41 13.09 -7.72
C LEU A 390 27.32 12.59 -6.75
N VAL A 391 26.90 13.45 -5.81
CA VAL A 391 25.71 13.26 -4.97
C VAL A 391 24.97 14.60 -4.81
N ALA A 392 25.66 15.73 -4.96
CA ALA A 392 25.05 17.05 -4.87
C ALA A 392 24.20 17.37 -6.10
N GLU A 393 24.67 17.02 -7.30
CA GLU A 393 23.92 17.22 -8.56
C GLU A 393 22.65 16.37 -8.59
N GLU A 394 22.70 15.16 -8.02
CA GLU A 394 21.58 14.23 -7.86
C GLU A 394 20.52 14.75 -6.88
N ILE A 395 20.94 15.32 -5.74
CA ILE A 395 20.04 15.95 -4.76
C ILE A 395 19.39 17.22 -5.35
N GLU A 396 20.14 18.03 -6.11
CA GLU A 396 19.61 19.22 -6.79
C GLU A 396 18.62 18.83 -7.91
N TYR A 397 18.94 17.79 -8.68
CA TYR A 397 18.05 17.23 -9.70
C TYR A 397 16.73 16.72 -9.09
N LEU A 398 16.77 16.01 -7.96
CA LEU A 398 15.55 15.53 -7.30
C LEU A 398 14.66 16.67 -6.78
N ARG A 399 15.26 17.78 -6.32
CA ARG A 399 14.50 19.00 -5.96
C ARG A 399 13.86 19.66 -7.18
N LEU A 400 14.61 19.84 -8.26
CA LEU A 400 14.08 20.37 -9.53
C LEU A 400 12.95 19.50 -10.08
N LEU A 401 13.09 18.18 -9.99
CA LEU A 401 12.09 17.21 -10.41
C LEU A 401 10.81 17.32 -9.56
N TYR A 402 10.96 17.46 -8.24
CA TYR A 402 9.83 17.71 -7.34
C TYR A 402 9.05 18.98 -7.76
N ASP A 403 9.74 20.09 -8.00
CA ASP A 403 9.11 21.35 -8.41
C ASP A 403 8.36 21.22 -9.75
N GLN A 404 8.97 20.51 -10.72
CA GLN A 404 8.37 20.25 -12.04
C GLN A 404 7.13 19.35 -11.95
N LEU A 405 7.20 18.24 -11.22
CA LEU A 405 6.07 17.31 -11.07
C LEU A 405 4.93 17.93 -10.24
N LEU A 406 5.23 18.70 -9.19
CA LEU A 406 4.22 19.40 -8.41
C LEU A 406 3.48 20.44 -9.26
N SER A 407 4.21 21.24 -10.04
CA SER A 407 3.64 22.20 -10.99
C SER A 407 2.78 21.52 -12.07
N LYS A 408 3.23 20.35 -12.57
CA LYS A 408 2.48 19.53 -13.51
C LYS A 408 1.16 19.02 -12.91
N ILE A 409 1.20 18.47 -11.70
CA ILE A 409 0.00 17.97 -11.01
C ILE A 409 -0.98 19.10 -10.71
N ASP A 410 -0.51 20.27 -10.25
CA ASP A 410 -1.39 21.43 -10.06
C ASP A 410 -2.14 21.81 -11.34
N THR A 411 -1.45 21.76 -12.49
CA THR A 411 -2.04 22.01 -13.81
C THR A 411 -3.07 20.94 -14.19
N CYS A 412 -2.77 19.66 -13.95
CA CYS A 412 -3.69 18.55 -14.24
C CYS A 412 -4.95 18.62 -13.36
N LEU A 413 -4.78 18.83 -12.05
CA LEU A 413 -5.87 19.01 -11.10
C LEU A 413 -6.73 20.24 -11.46
N GLN A 414 -6.12 21.35 -11.90
CA GLN A 414 -6.88 22.51 -12.38
C GLN A 414 -7.73 22.22 -13.63
N LYS A 415 -7.21 21.43 -14.58
CA LYS A 415 -7.98 21.01 -15.76
C LYS A 415 -9.16 20.11 -15.35
N MET A 416 -8.94 19.20 -14.41
CA MET A 416 -9.97 18.30 -13.90
C MET A 416 -11.08 19.05 -13.14
N ASP A 417 -10.71 19.98 -12.26
CA ASP A 417 -11.63 20.83 -11.47
C ASP A 417 -12.56 21.67 -12.37
N LYS A 418 -12.05 22.17 -13.50
CA LYS A 418 -12.88 22.83 -14.54
C LYS A 418 -13.93 21.89 -15.14
N ARG A 419 -13.53 20.70 -15.61
CA ARG A 419 -14.46 19.73 -16.22
C ARG A 419 -15.57 19.27 -15.25
N PHE A 420 -15.27 19.15 -13.96
CA PHE A 420 -16.30 18.91 -12.94
C PHE A 420 -17.27 20.09 -12.77
N THR A 421 -16.78 21.33 -12.86
CA THR A 421 -17.59 22.54 -12.74
C THR A 421 -18.54 22.73 -13.94
N ASP A 422 -18.05 22.42 -15.15
CA ASP A 422 -18.80 22.60 -16.41
C ASP A 422 -19.89 21.52 -16.65
N LYS A 423 -20.06 20.57 -15.73
CA LYS A 423 -21.06 19.48 -15.75
C LYS A 423 -21.00 18.55 -16.97
N GLU A 424 -19.90 18.53 -17.71
CA GLU A 424 -19.70 17.62 -18.86
C GLU A 424 -19.70 16.12 -18.46
N MET A 425 -19.65 15.80 -17.16
CA MET A 425 -19.26 14.48 -16.64
C MET A 425 -20.35 13.69 -15.88
N VAL A 426 -21.64 13.94 -16.14
CA VAL A 426 -22.74 13.33 -15.37
C VAL A 426 -22.96 11.83 -15.64
N PHE A 427 -22.31 11.22 -16.65
CA PHE A 427 -22.68 9.88 -17.15
C PHE A 427 -21.57 8.82 -17.26
N GLU A 428 -20.31 9.08 -16.85
CA GLU A 428 -19.18 8.19 -17.17
C GLU A 428 -18.24 7.86 -15.99
N GLU A 429 -18.76 7.21 -14.94
CA GLU A 429 -17.97 6.90 -13.73
C GLU A 429 -16.78 5.95 -13.95
N ASN A 430 -16.86 5.05 -14.94
CA ASN A 430 -15.84 4.03 -15.19
C ASN A 430 -14.61 4.51 -15.99
N TYR A 431 -14.68 5.65 -16.69
CA TYR A 431 -13.62 6.05 -17.63
C TYR A 431 -12.44 6.80 -16.98
N PHE A 432 -12.64 7.43 -15.83
CA PHE A 432 -11.62 8.24 -15.14
C PHE A 432 -10.81 7.50 -14.06
N TYR A 433 -11.20 6.27 -13.73
CA TYR A 433 -10.67 5.50 -12.61
C TYR A 433 -9.13 5.37 -12.59
N PRO A 434 -8.44 4.97 -13.69
CA PRO A 434 -6.99 4.79 -13.65
C PRO A 434 -6.24 6.12 -13.63
N ALA A 435 -6.79 7.18 -14.26
CA ALA A 435 -6.20 8.51 -14.25
C ALA A 435 -6.19 9.13 -12.85
N CYS A 436 -7.25 8.93 -12.06
CA CYS A 436 -7.36 9.49 -10.72
C CYS A 436 -6.45 8.80 -9.70
N SER A 437 -6.30 7.48 -9.74
CA SER A 437 -5.37 6.75 -8.86
C SER A 437 -3.91 7.11 -9.14
N LEU A 438 -3.54 7.32 -10.41
CA LEU A 438 -2.22 7.82 -10.82
C LEU A 438 -1.82 9.11 -10.09
N TYR A 439 -2.71 10.10 -10.01
CA TYR A 439 -2.40 11.37 -9.32
C TYR A 439 -2.17 11.18 -7.82
N LEU A 440 -2.98 10.34 -7.14
CA LEU A 440 -2.78 10.04 -5.72
C LEU A 440 -1.44 9.33 -5.46
N SER A 441 -1.07 8.37 -6.34
CA SER A 441 0.21 7.66 -6.27
C SER A 441 1.43 8.56 -6.48
N ILE A 442 1.36 9.53 -7.40
CA ILE A 442 2.47 10.49 -7.58
C ILE A 442 2.50 11.53 -6.44
N LEU A 443 1.33 11.97 -5.95
CA LEU A 443 1.25 12.85 -4.78
C LEU A 443 1.83 12.18 -3.51
N LYS A 444 1.65 10.87 -3.32
CA LYS A 444 2.29 10.09 -2.26
C LYS A 444 3.82 10.16 -2.35
N GLU A 445 4.38 10.08 -3.56
CA GLU A 445 5.84 10.22 -3.75
C GLU A 445 6.34 11.65 -3.60
N LEU A 446 5.59 12.65 -4.09
CA LEU A 446 5.92 14.07 -3.85
C LEU A 446 5.90 14.42 -2.37
N HIS A 447 4.94 13.89 -1.60
CA HIS A 447 4.92 14.01 -0.14
C HIS A 447 6.17 13.40 0.50
N LYS A 448 6.55 12.17 0.13
CA LYS A 448 7.77 11.54 0.65
C LYS A 448 9.03 12.35 0.28
N ILE A 449 9.11 12.89 -0.94
CA ILE A 449 10.23 13.76 -1.37
C ILE A 449 10.20 15.09 -0.61
N SER A 450 9.02 15.66 -0.31
CA SER A 450 8.90 16.94 0.41
C SER A 450 9.35 16.90 1.87
N LYS A 451 9.61 15.71 2.43
CA LYS A 451 10.23 15.54 3.76
C LYS A 451 11.76 15.67 3.72
N LEU A 452 12.39 15.68 2.54
CA LEU A 452 13.84 15.78 2.36
C LEU A 452 14.38 17.22 2.24
N TYR A 453 13.49 18.20 2.08
CA TYR A 453 13.83 19.59 1.78
C TYR A 453 12.98 20.56 2.61
N ASP A 454 13.63 21.53 3.26
CA ASP A 454 12.94 22.60 3.99
C ASP A 454 12.03 23.42 3.06
N GLY A 455 10.81 23.74 3.50
CA GLY A 455 9.83 24.52 2.72
C GLY A 455 9.01 23.72 1.71
N ALA A 456 9.45 22.52 1.31
CA ALA A 456 8.75 21.70 0.32
C ALA A 456 7.41 21.17 0.83
N THR A 457 7.31 20.85 2.12
CA THR A 457 6.07 20.35 2.72
C THR A 457 4.97 21.43 2.70
N GLU A 458 5.36 22.69 2.86
CA GLU A 458 4.50 23.88 2.78
C GLU A 458 4.07 24.17 1.33
N GLU A 459 4.97 24.04 0.36
CA GLU A 459 4.68 24.19 -1.08
C GLU A 459 3.64 23.16 -1.56
N LEU A 460 3.83 21.88 -1.21
CA LEU A 460 2.86 20.81 -1.48
C LEU A 460 1.51 21.12 -0.83
N CYS A 461 1.51 21.50 0.45
CA CYS A 461 0.31 21.87 1.18
C CYS A 461 -0.44 23.02 0.49
N HIS A 462 0.25 24.08 0.05
CA HIS A 462 -0.36 25.22 -0.64
C HIS A 462 -1.00 24.82 -1.99
N VAL A 463 -0.36 23.93 -2.76
CA VAL A 463 -0.96 23.38 -3.99
C VAL A 463 -2.21 22.56 -3.69
N LEU A 464 -2.15 21.65 -2.72
CA LEU A 464 -3.30 20.83 -2.32
C LEU A 464 -4.45 21.67 -1.75
N MET A 465 -4.16 22.71 -0.97
CA MET A 465 -5.13 23.71 -0.50
C MET A 465 -5.84 24.40 -1.67
N ARG A 466 -5.09 24.84 -2.68
CA ARG A 466 -5.63 25.51 -3.87
C ARG A 466 -6.50 24.59 -4.73
N ARG A 467 -6.29 23.26 -4.66
CA ARG A 467 -7.04 22.23 -5.41
C ARG A 467 -7.96 21.39 -4.52
N LYS A 468 -8.35 21.91 -3.35
CA LYS A 468 -9.11 21.21 -2.30
C LYS A 468 -10.38 20.52 -2.81
N SER A 469 -11.16 21.16 -3.68
CA SER A 469 -12.40 20.62 -4.27
C SER A 469 -12.16 19.28 -4.95
N VAL A 470 -11.34 19.28 -5.99
CA VAL A 470 -11.04 18.10 -6.79
C VAL A 470 -10.24 17.06 -6.00
N MET A 471 -9.35 17.48 -5.09
CA MET A 471 -8.64 16.56 -4.20
C MET A 471 -9.59 15.77 -3.30
N CYS A 472 -10.57 16.41 -2.67
CA CYS A 472 -11.55 15.71 -1.83
C CYS A 472 -12.39 14.73 -2.65
N LEU A 473 -12.83 15.13 -3.85
CA LEU A 473 -13.59 14.26 -4.75
C LEU A 473 -12.77 13.04 -5.19
N ILE A 474 -11.50 13.24 -5.58
CA ILE A 474 -10.62 12.14 -5.98
C ILE A 474 -10.43 11.14 -4.81
N ILE A 475 -10.20 11.65 -3.60
CA ILE A 475 -10.03 10.81 -2.40
C ILE A 475 -11.27 9.95 -2.17
N VAL A 476 -12.47 10.55 -2.11
CA VAL A 476 -13.71 9.82 -1.78
C VAL A 476 -14.10 8.79 -2.85
N LYS A 477 -13.79 9.04 -4.13
CA LYS A 477 -14.15 8.14 -5.23
C LYS A 477 -13.10 7.07 -5.56
N TYR A 478 -11.79 7.35 -5.37
CA TYR A 478 -10.72 6.54 -5.96
C TYR A 478 -9.63 6.09 -5.00
N ALA A 479 -9.58 6.58 -3.75
CA ALA A 479 -8.65 6.03 -2.77
C ALA A 479 -9.04 4.57 -2.41
N LYS A 480 -8.05 3.69 -2.25
CA LYS A 480 -8.26 2.34 -1.72
C LYS A 480 -7.46 2.13 -0.44
N ARG A 481 -7.88 1.14 0.36
CA ARG A 481 -7.15 0.73 1.58
C ARG A 481 -5.71 0.31 1.29
N ALA A 482 -5.48 -0.38 0.17
CA ALA A 482 -4.18 -0.91 -0.23
C ALA A 482 -3.15 0.19 -0.61
N ASP A 483 -3.60 1.38 -1.01
CA ASP A 483 -2.72 2.41 -1.58
C ASP A 483 -2.05 3.30 -0.50
N GLU A 484 -2.39 3.09 0.77
CA GLU A 484 -1.92 3.80 1.98
C GLU A 484 -1.97 5.34 1.87
N HIS A 485 -3.13 5.88 1.54
CA HIS A 485 -3.33 7.33 1.39
C HIS A 485 -3.53 8.09 2.71
N GLN A 486 -3.29 7.45 3.87
CA GLN A 486 -3.45 8.07 5.18
C GLN A 486 -2.53 9.29 5.40
N TRP A 487 -1.40 9.39 4.70
CA TRP A 487 -0.49 10.55 4.76
C TRP A 487 -1.20 11.89 4.47
N ILE A 488 -2.28 11.88 3.68
CA ILE A 488 -3.08 13.09 3.37
C ILE A 488 -3.71 13.68 4.63
N LEU A 489 -3.98 12.85 5.65
CA LEU A 489 -4.56 13.26 6.93
C LEU A 489 -3.62 14.11 7.79
N GLU A 490 -2.31 14.14 7.50
CA GLU A 490 -1.40 15.12 8.10
C GLU A 490 -1.80 16.57 7.74
N TYR A 491 -2.43 16.75 6.57
CA TYR A 491 -2.79 18.05 6.00
C TYR A 491 -4.29 18.36 6.14
N LYS A 492 -4.83 18.32 7.36
CA LYS A 492 -6.28 18.53 7.62
C LYS A 492 -6.96 19.65 6.84
N ASN A 493 -6.26 20.76 6.64
CA ASN A 493 -6.78 21.92 5.92
C ASN A 493 -7.09 21.62 4.44
N VAL A 494 -6.37 20.69 3.80
CA VAL A 494 -6.55 20.33 2.36
C VAL A 494 -7.75 19.42 2.12
N THR A 495 -8.32 18.85 3.19
CA THR A 495 -9.45 17.90 3.14
C THR A 495 -10.74 18.52 3.67
N ASN A 496 -11.89 17.97 3.26
CA ASN A 496 -13.20 18.20 3.85
C ASN A 496 -13.56 17.04 4.79
N PHE A 497 -14.70 17.15 5.49
CA PHE A 497 -15.22 16.09 6.36
C PHE A 497 -15.32 14.74 5.63
N GLU A 498 -15.92 14.74 4.44
CA GLU A 498 -16.19 13.52 3.68
C GLU A 498 -14.90 12.74 3.33
N ALA A 499 -13.87 13.46 2.86
CA ALA A 499 -12.55 12.88 2.56
C ALA A 499 -11.81 12.41 3.82
N ARG A 500 -11.87 13.17 4.93
CA ARG A 500 -11.26 12.75 6.21
C ARG A 500 -11.95 11.52 6.78
N ARG A 501 -13.29 11.50 6.82
CA ARG A 501 -14.09 10.33 7.20
C ARG A 501 -13.74 9.14 6.32
N HIS A 502 -13.69 9.29 5.01
CA HIS A 502 -13.37 8.21 4.08
C HIS A 502 -12.00 7.57 4.38
N LEU A 503 -10.95 8.40 4.48
CA LEU A 503 -9.59 7.92 4.82
C LEU A 503 -9.48 7.36 6.25
N ALA A 504 -10.18 7.94 7.23
CA ALA A 504 -10.21 7.43 8.59
C ALA A 504 -10.93 6.07 8.68
N MET A 505 -12.00 5.87 7.89
CA MET A 505 -12.70 4.59 7.81
C MET A 505 -11.86 3.48 7.15
N MET A 506 -10.82 3.82 6.39
CA MET A 506 -9.85 2.84 5.86
C MET A 506 -8.92 2.25 6.93
N ILE A 507 -8.84 2.86 8.13
CA ILE A 507 -8.00 2.38 9.25
C ILE A 507 -8.63 1.16 9.95
N PHE A 508 -9.96 1.03 9.86
CA PHE A 508 -10.68 -0.19 10.25
C PHE A 508 -10.43 -1.33 9.25
N PRO A 509 -10.67 -2.60 9.63
CA PRO A 509 -10.73 -3.70 8.67
C PRO A 509 -11.95 -3.59 7.76
N GLU A 510 -12.05 -4.49 6.77
CA GLU A 510 -13.28 -4.72 6.02
C GLU A 510 -14.13 -5.76 6.76
N VAL A 511 -15.40 -5.42 6.99
CA VAL A 511 -16.40 -6.35 7.51
C VAL A 511 -16.65 -7.41 6.44
N LYS A 512 -16.53 -8.68 6.80
CA LYS A 512 -16.78 -9.78 5.86
C LYS A 512 -18.28 -9.94 5.62
N GLU A 513 -18.65 -10.30 4.39
CA GLU A 513 -20.05 -10.59 4.03
C GLU A 513 -20.45 -12.04 4.34
N ASP A 514 -19.47 -12.93 4.53
CA ASP A 514 -19.68 -14.34 4.88
C ASP A 514 -20.11 -14.49 6.35
N TYR A 515 -21.40 -14.77 6.54
CA TYR A 515 -22.04 -14.91 7.86
C TYR A 515 -21.41 -15.98 8.76
N GLU A 516 -20.80 -17.03 8.19
CA GLU A 516 -20.17 -18.13 8.94
C GLU A 516 -18.90 -17.72 9.71
N GLU A 517 -18.30 -16.57 9.40
CA GLU A 517 -17.09 -16.06 10.07
C GLU A 517 -17.36 -14.90 11.04
N LEU A 518 -18.63 -14.51 11.24
CA LEU A 518 -19.01 -13.40 12.12
C LEU A 518 -19.02 -13.82 13.60
N HIS A 519 -18.77 -12.86 14.49
CA HIS A 519 -18.89 -13.07 15.93
C HIS A 519 -20.38 -13.12 16.35
N GLU A 520 -20.88 -14.32 16.64
CA GLU A 520 -22.28 -14.56 17.04
C GLU A 520 -22.57 -14.08 18.48
N MET A 521 -23.69 -13.36 18.65
CA MET A 521 -24.15 -12.79 19.91
C MET A 521 -25.64 -13.05 20.10
N LEU A 522 -26.01 -13.76 21.18
CA LEU A 522 -27.39 -14.09 21.54
C LEU A 522 -27.73 -13.49 22.91
N ILE A 523 -28.45 -12.36 22.91
CA ILE A 523 -28.62 -11.51 24.11
C ILE A 523 -30.07 -11.47 24.60
N ASP A 524 -30.27 -11.51 25.91
CA ASP A 524 -31.55 -11.18 26.55
C ASP A 524 -31.72 -9.65 26.67
N ARG A 525 -32.82 -9.08 26.15
CA ARG A 525 -33.11 -7.63 26.28
C ARG A 525 -33.10 -7.15 27.73
N SER A 526 -33.51 -7.99 28.69
CA SER A 526 -33.53 -7.67 30.12
C SER A 526 -32.15 -7.63 30.77
N GLN A 527 -31.14 -8.24 30.13
CA GLN A 527 -29.74 -8.26 30.59
C GLN A 527 -28.78 -7.61 29.56
N LEU A 528 -29.32 -6.76 28.68
CA LEU A 528 -28.64 -6.16 27.53
C LEU A 528 -27.19 -5.77 27.82
N LEU A 529 -26.95 -4.90 28.81
CA LEU A 529 -25.60 -4.37 29.08
C LEU A 529 -24.67 -5.46 29.63
N THR A 530 -25.16 -6.29 30.55
CA THR A 530 -24.38 -7.36 31.20
C THR A 530 -23.94 -8.42 30.20
N GLU A 531 -24.85 -8.91 29.35
CA GLU A 531 -24.53 -9.93 28.35
C GLU A 531 -23.71 -9.33 27.21
N SER A 532 -23.98 -8.10 26.76
CA SER A 532 -23.13 -7.40 25.78
C SER A 532 -21.68 -7.27 26.26
N PHE A 533 -21.48 -6.98 27.56
CA PHE A 533 -20.17 -6.92 28.17
C PHE A 533 -19.47 -8.30 28.13
N GLU A 534 -20.16 -9.38 28.52
CA GLU A 534 -19.56 -10.73 28.52
C GLU A 534 -19.16 -11.20 27.11
N TYR A 535 -20.00 -10.96 26.09
CA TYR A 535 -19.64 -11.26 24.69
C TYR A 535 -18.46 -10.40 24.21
N ILE A 536 -18.56 -9.07 24.24
CA ILE A 536 -17.59 -8.18 23.58
C ILE A 536 -16.30 -7.98 24.39
N ALA A 537 -16.35 -7.92 25.72
CA ALA A 537 -15.17 -7.56 26.52
C ALA A 537 -14.10 -8.67 26.56
N ARG A 538 -14.51 -9.94 26.46
CA ARG A 538 -13.60 -11.10 26.48
C ARG A 538 -13.40 -11.78 25.12
N ALA A 539 -14.14 -11.37 24.09
CA ALA A 539 -13.93 -11.86 22.72
C ALA A 539 -12.52 -11.58 22.21
N ASP A 540 -12.06 -12.44 21.31
CA ASP A 540 -10.81 -12.24 20.58
C ASP A 540 -10.95 -11.08 19.55
N PRO A 541 -9.97 -10.16 19.46
CA PRO A 541 -10.03 -9.05 18.51
C PRO A 541 -10.08 -9.44 17.02
N GLU A 542 -9.57 -10.60 16.59
CA GLU A 542 -9.70 -11.05 15.20
C GLU A 542 -11.14 -11.46 14.89
N SER A 543 -11.80 -12.16 15.81
CA SER A 543 -13.23 -12.49 15.70
C SER A 543 -14.10 -11.23 15.63
N LEU A 544 -13.88 -10.25 16.51
CA LEU A 544 -14.62 -8.97 16.45
C LEU A 544 -14.36 -8.16 15.17
N ARG A 545 -13.17 -8.29 14.57
CA ARG A 545 -12.78 -7.59 13.33
C ARG A 545 -13.33 -8.24 12.06
N ALA A 546 -13.76 -9.51 12.10
CA ALA A 546 -14.51 -10.13 11.00
C ALA A 546 -15.90 -9.50 10.84
N GLY A 547 -16.53 -9.12 11.95
CA GLY A 547 -17.85 -8.50 12.03
C GLY A 547 -18.72 -9.16 13.10
N LEU A 548 -19.93 -8.63 13.32
CA LEU A 548 -20.86 -9.12 14.34
C LEU A 548 -22.13 -9.72 13.72
N PHE A 549 -22.61 -10.82 14.29
CA PHE A 549 -23.94 -11.38 14.04
C PHE A 549 -24.75 -11.33 15.34
N MET A 550 -25.96 -10.80 15.29
CA MET A 550 -26.71 -10.37 16.49
C MET A 550 -28.15 -10.87 16.47
N GLU A 551 -28.56 -11.55 17.55
CA GLU A 551 -29.91 -12.08 17.80
C GLU A 551 -30.38 -11.77 19.23
N PHE A 552 -31.67 -11.44 19.40
CA PHE A 552 -32.28 -11.34 20.72
C PHE A 552 -32.98 -12.65 21.11
N LYS A 553 -32.80 -13.09 22.36
CA LYS A 553 -33.41 -14.34 22.85
C LYS A 553 -34.93 -14.27 22.76
N ASN A 554 -35.51 -15.31 22.16
CA ASN A 554 -36.96 -15.48 21.93
C ASN A 554 -37.56 -14.52 20.88
N GLU A 555 -36.75 -13.85 20.05
CA GLU A 555 -37.20 -13.10 18.88
C GLU A 555 -36.82 -13.83 17.58
N GLU A 556 -37.69 -13.82 16.56
CA GLU A 556 -37.40 -14.41 15.24
C GLU A 556 -36.58 -13.46 14.33
N ALA A 557 -36.37 -12.21 14.76
CA ALA A 557 -35.68 -11.19 13.99
C ALA A 557 -34.16 -11.35 14.09
N THR A 558 -33.47 -11.36 12.94
CA THR A 558 -32.01 -11.50 12.85
C THR A 558 -31.41 -10.57 11.79
N GLY A 559 -30.09 -10.38 11.83
CA GLY A 559 -29.32 -9.68 10.78
C GLY A 559 -29.10 -8.17 10.99
N PRO A 560 -28.71 -7.42 9.94
CA PRO A 560 -28.13 -6.08 10.08
C PRO A 560 -29.01 -5.02 10.75
N GLY A 561 -30.33 -5.17 10.73
CA GLY A 561 -31.26 -4.28 11.43
C GLY A 561 -31.20 -4.45 12.95
N VAL A 562 -31.18 -5.70 13.42
CA VAL A 562 -31.05 -6.05 14.84
C VAL A 562 -29.71 -5.59 15.39
N LEU A 563 -28.64 -5.73 14.59
CA LEU A 563 -27.31 -5.21 14.96
C LEU A 563 -27.30 -3.69 15.15
N ARG A 564 -27.95 -2.91 14.25
CA ARG A 564 -28.08 -1.45 14.40
C ARG A 564 -28.87 -1.05 15.64
N GLU A 565 -29.96 -1.76 15.93
CA GLU A 565 -30.73 -1.58 17.16
C GLU A 565 -29.90 -1.86 18.41
N TRP A 566 -29.18 -2.98 18.45
CA TRP A 566 -28.30 -3.33 19.55
C TRP A 566 -27.24 -2.25 19.81
N PHE A 567 -26.57 -1.73 18.78
CA PHE A 567 -25.60 -0.64 18.93
C PHE A 567 -26.21 0.61 19.59
N LEU A 568 -27.41 1.02 19.15
CA LEU A 568 -28.11 2.17 19.75
C LEU A 568 -28.45 1.91 21.24
N LEU A 569 -29.01 0.74 21.52
CA LEU A 569 -29.44 0.31 22.86
C LEU A 569 -28.26 0.18 23.84
N VAL A 570 -27.17 -0.47 23.44
CA VAL A 570 -25.99 -0.67 24.31
C VAL A 570 -25.25 0.65 24.56
N CYS A 571 -25.19 1.56 23.57
CA CYS A 571 -24.65 2.90 23.79
C CYS A 571 -25.55 3.73 24.73
N GLN A 572 -26.87 3.68 24.58
CA GLN A 572 -27.78 4.34 25.52
C GLN A 572 -27.59 3.84 26.96
N ALA A 573 -27.40 2.52 27.15
CA ALA A 573 -27.07 1.95 28.45
C ALA A 573 -25.69 2.43 28.96
N LEU A 574 -24.63 2.35 28.16
CA LEU A 574 -23.27 2.75 28.55
C LEU A 574 -23.15 4.23 28.98
N PHE A 575 -23.90 5.12 28.33
CA PHE A 575 -23.88 6.56 28.60
C PHE A 575 -25.03 7.04 29.51
N ASN A 576 -25.85 6.12 30.05
CA ASN A 576 -26.83 6.47 31.09
C ASN A 576 -26.11 6.82 32.41
N GLN A 577 -26.54 7.93 33.02
CA GLN A 577 -25.98 8.49 34.25
C GLN A 577 -26.03 7.51 35.44
N GLU A 578 -27.00 6.58 35.45
CA GLU A 578 -27.17 5.57 36.50
C GLU A 578 -25.97 4.61 36.62
N HIS A 579 -25.26 4.33 35.53
CA HIS A 579 -24.06 3.47 35.57
C HIS A 579 -22.79 4.21 35.99
N ALA A 580 -22.83 5.54 36.11
CA ALA A 580 -21.74 6.41 36.57
C ALA A 580 -20.38 6.25 35.84
N LEU A 581 -20.35 5.65 34.64
CA LEU A 581 -19.14 5.54 33.83
C LEU A 581 -18.77 6.88 33.17
N PHE A 582 -19.77 7.57 32.62
CA PHE A 582 -19.60 8.85 31.93
C PHE A 582 -20.48 9.94 32.57
N VAL A 583 -20.06 11.19 32.44
CA VAL A 583 -20.82 12.38 32.84
C VAL A 583 -21.20 13.15 31.58
N ALA A 584 -22.45 13.62 31.51
CA ALA A 584 -22.93 14.46 30.42
C ALA A 584 -22.55 15.94 30.66
N CYS A 585 -22.15 16.66 29.62
CA CYS A 585 -21.80 18.08 29.73
C CYS A 585 -23.03 18.93 30.11
N PRO A 586 -22.89 19.96 30.97
CA PRO A 586 -24.06 20.71 31.49
C PRO A 586 -24.93 21.39 30.41
N LYS A 587 -24.32 21.78 29.28
CA LYS A 587 -25.01 22.46 28.16
C LYS A 587 -25.53 21.50 27.08
N ASP A 588 -24.89 20.35 26.90
CA ASP A 588 -25.24 19.35 25.89
C ASP A 588 -25.25 17.96 26.53
N ARG A 589 -26.45 17.45 26.78
CA ARG A 589 -26.65 16.17 27.47
C ARG A 589 -26.27 14.94 26.64
N THR A 590 -25.89 15.12 25.37
CA THR A 590 -25.40 14.03 24.52
C THR A 590 -23.87 13.98 24.42
N ARG A 591 -23.19 14.99 24.99
CA ARG A 591 -21.75 15.11 25.00
C ARG A 591 -21.20 14.58 26.31
N PHE A 592 -20.32 13.59 26.23
CA PHE A 592 -19.88 12.83 27.39
C PHE A 592 -18.36 12.88 27.62
N LEU A 593 -18.00 12.93 28.90
CA LEU A 593 -16.62 12.76 29.39
C LEU A 593 -16.54 11.61 30.40
N PRO A 594 -15.40 10.90 30.52
CA PRO A 594 -15.20 9.88 31.55
C PRO A 594 -15.41 10.42 32.96
N ASN A 595 -16.12 9.67 33.81
CA ASN A 595 -16.33 10.05 35.20
C ASN A 595 -15.08 9.73 36.05
N SER A 596 -14.47 10.73 36.69
CA SER A 596 -13.39 10.51 37.65
C SER A 596 -13.82 9.67 38.87
N ALA A 597 -15.11 9.66 39.21
CA ALA A 597 -15.66 8.88 40.31
C ALA A 597 -16.10 7.45 39.92
N SER A 598 -15.89 7.00 38.67
CA SER A 598 -16.34 5.67 38.19
C SER A 598 -15.85 4.51 39.08
N LYS A 599 -14.66 4.65 39.66
CA LYS A 599 -14.03 3.69 40.58
C LYS A 599 -14.81 3.44 41.87
N VAL A 600 -15.61 4.41 42.30
CA VAL A 600 -16.41 4.32 43.52
C VAL A 600 -17.65 3.44 43.31
N GLN A 601 -18.20 3.43 42.10
CA GLN A 601 -19.47 2.78 41.79
C GLN A 601 -19.31 1.33 41.30
N HIS A 602 -18.23 1.01 40.59
CA HIS A 602 -18.10 -0.30 39.93
C HIS A 602 -16.66 -0.84 39.94
N ASN A 603 -16.46 -2.02 40.53
CA ASN A 603 -15.13 -2.66 40.62
C ASN A 603 -14.50 -2.95 39.25
N LEU A 604 -15.32 -3.27 38.24
CA LEU A 604 -14.87 -3.56 36.87
C LEU A 604 -14.90 -2.31 35.96
N HIS A 605 -14.96 -1.07 36.49
CA HIS A 605 -15.17 0.11 35.64
C HIS A 605 -14.15 0.24 34.50
N LEU A 606 -12.87 -0.12 34.73
CA LEU A 606 -11.82 -0.09 33.72
C LEU A 606 -12.08 -1.08 32.56
N GLU A 607 -12.59 -2.28 32.86
CA GLU A 607 -13.01 -3.23 31.83
C GLU A 607 -14.21 -2.70 31.05
N TYR A 608 -15.15 -2.02 31.72
CA TYR A 608 -16.26 -1.34 31.05
C TYR A 608 -15.81 -0.19 30.14
N PHE A 609 -14.73 0.53 30.46
CA PHE A 609 -14.13 1.49 29.53
C PHE A 609 -13.52 0.80 28.31
N SER A 610 -12.82 -0.32 28.47
CA SER A 610 -12.31 -1.11 27.33
C SER A 610 -13.43 -1.69 26.47
N PHE A 611 -14.49 -2.22 27.08
CA PHE A 611 -15.72 -2.64 26.40
C PHE A 611 -16.36 -1.48 25.62
N CYS A 612 -16.53 -0.30 26.22
CA CYS A 612 -17.05 0.88 25.54
C CYS A 612 -16.16 1.31 24.36
N GLY A 613 -14.83 1.24 24.52
CA GLY A 613 -13.87 1.48 23.44
C GLY A 613 -14.07 0.54 22.25
N ARG A 614 -14.23 -0.77 22.50
CA ARG A 614 -14.56 -1.77 21.48
C ARG A 614 -15.90 -1.47 20.82
N VAL A 615 -16.96 -1.23 21.59
CA VAL A 615 -18.32 -0.95 21.08
C VAL A 615 -18.36 0.27 20.17
N ILE A 616 -17.71 1.39 20.55
CA ILE A 616 -17.68 2.59 19.71
C ILE A 616 -16.87 2.36 18.43
N ALA A 617 -15.74 1.65 18.51
CA ALA A 617 -14.95 1.31 17.33
C ALA A 617 -15.74 0.38 16.38
N LEU A 618 -16.47 -0.60 16.91
CA LEU A 618 -17.35 -1.49 16.15
C LEU A 618 -18.54 -0.73 15.53
N ALA A 619 -19.15 0.21 16.24
CA ALA A 619 -20.23 1.05 15.71
C ALA A 619 -19.76 1.88 14.51
N LEU A 620 -18.56 2.48 14.60
CA LEU A 620 -17.93 3.18 13.48
C LEU A 620 -17.62 2.24 12.32
N MET A 621 -17.02 1.07 12.58
CA MET A 621 -16.71 0.04 11.57
C MET A 621 -17.95 -0.39 10.77
N HIS A 622 -19.08 -0.62 11.46
CA HIS A 622 -20.38 -0.93 10.86
C HIS A 622 -21.15 0.31 10.36
N LYS A 623 -20.57 1.52 10.44
CA LYS A 623 -21.12 2.81 9.99
C LYS A 623 -22.45 3.21 10.66
N VAL A 624 -22.66 2.81 11.92
CA VAL A 624 -23.90 3.04 12.69
C VAL A 624 -23.81 4.32 13.51
N GLN A 625 -24.76 5.25 13.32
CA GLN A 625 -24.90 6.46 14.14
C GLN A 625 -25.62 6.11 15.45
N VAL A 626 -24.89 6.18 16.57
CA VAL A 626 -25.36 5.83 17.92
C VAL A 626 -25.90 7.03 18.71
N GLY A 627 -25.68 8.27 18.23
CA GLY A 627 -26.29 9.48 18.79
C GLY A 627 -25.62 10.09 20.02
N ILE A 628 -24.45 9.56 20.42
CA ILE A 628 -23.60 10.13 21.47
C ILE A 628 -22.42 10.88 20.83
N VAL A 629 -21.88 11.87 21.53
CA VAL A 629 -20.67 12.60 21.12
C VAL A 629 -19.69 12.71 22.28
N PHE A 630 -18.41 12.89 21.98
CA PHE A 630 -17.37 13.01 23.01
C PHE A 630 -17.14 14.46 23.38
N ASP A 631 -16.86 14.72 24.65
CA ASP A 631 -16.39 16.03 25.05
C ASP A 631 -15.02 16.33 24.42
N ARG A 632 -14.79 17.61 24.12
CA ARG A 632 -13.56 18.11 23.51
C ARG A 632 -12.32 17.69 24.31
N VAL A 633 -12.39 17.70 25.64
CA VAL A 633 -11.31 17.32 26.54
C VAL A 633 -11.02 15.81 26.47
N PHE A 634 -12.04 14.99 26.25
CA PHE A 634 -11.88 13.54 26.06
C PHE A 634 -11.30 13.24 24.68
N PHE A 635 -11.83 13.86 23.61
CA PHE A 635 -11.32 13.74 22.25
C PHE A 635 -9.83 14.12 22.14
N LEU A 636 -9.44 15.26 22.69
CA LEU A 636 -8.05 15.73 22.65
C LEU A 636 -7.08 14.76 23.36
N GLN A 637 -7.50 14.13 24.46
CA GLN A 637 -6.70 13.10 25.14
C GLN A 637 -6.53 11.83 24.29
N LEU A 638 -7.57 11.39 23.58
CA LEU A 638 -7.47 10.25 22.66
C LEU A 638 -6.55 10.54 21.47
N ALA A 639 -6.44 11.79 21.04
CA ALA A 639 -5.44 12.28 20.08
C ALA A 639 -4.04 12.51 20.70
N GLY A 640 -3.89 12.40 22.02
CA GLY A 640 -2.67 12.73 22.77
C GLY A 640 -2.25 14.21 22.67
N LYS A 641 -3.22 15.11 22.50
CA LYS A 641 -3.01 16.57 22.52
C LYS A 641 -3.12 17.12 23.96
N PRO A 642 -2.37 18.18 24.32
CA PRO A 642 -2.51 18.82 25.63
C PRO A 642 -3.87 19.51 25.76
N ILE A 643 -4.36 19.62 26.99
CA ILE A 643 -5.61 20.30 27.35
C ILE A 643 -5.30 21.71 27.85
N THR A 644 -6.02 22.70 27.33
CA THR A 644 -5.92 24.12 27.72
C THR A 644 -7.17 24.59 28.45
N LEU A 645 -7.13 25.81 29.02
CA LEU A 645 -8.29 26.41 29.69
C LEU A 645 -9.51 26.56 28.75
N GLU A 646 -9.32 26.92 27.49
CA GLU A 646 -10.46 27.11 26.57
C GLU A 646 -11.11 25.79 26.15
N ASP A 647 -10.41 24.65 26.28
CA ASP A 647 -10.98 23.32 25.97
C ASP A 647 -11.98 22.84 27.04
N ILE A 648 -11.80 23.24 28.31
CA ILE A 648 -12.67 22.81 29.43
C ILE A 648 -13.98 23.62 29.55
N ARG A 649 -14.15 24.67 28.73
CA ARG A 649 -15.24 25.66 28.83
C ARG A 649 -16.64 25.07 28.83
N ASP A 650 -16.83 23.97 28.09
CA ASP A 650 -18.12 23.33 27.89
C ASP A 650 -18.25 22.02 28.71
N ALA A 651 -17.12 21.45 29.16
CA ALA A 651 -17.04 20.32 30.08
C ALA A 651 -17.35 20.71 31.54
N ASP A 652 -16.76 21.81 32.03
CA ASP A 652 -17.01 22.38 33.37
C ASP A 652 -17.04 23.92 33.28
N PRO A 653 -18.20 24.52 32.94
CA PRO A 653 -18.33 25.97 32.73
C PRO A 653 -18.05 26.82 33.99
N ASP A 654 -18.21 26.26 35.18
CA ASP A 654 -18.00 26.98 36.44
C ASP A 654 -16.54 26.92 36.89
N LEU A 655 -15.85 25.78 36.70
CA LEU A 655 -14.40 25.71 36.84
C LEU A 655 -13.70 26.60 35.80
N TYR A 656 -14.14 26.60 34.53
CA TYR A 656 -13.65 27.52 33.51
C TYR A 656 -13.76 28.99 33.94
N ARG A 657 -14.94 29.41 34.43
CA ARG A 657 -15.17 30.79 34.89
C ARG A 657 -14.26 31.14 36.07
N SER A 658 -14.10 30.21 37.02
CA SER A 658 -13.26 30.39 38.22
C SER A 658 -11.79 30.52 37.86
N CYS A 659 -11.27 29.64 37.01
CA CYS A 659 -9.90 29.69 36.50
C CYS A 659 -9.64 30.99 35.72
N LYS A 660 -10.57 31.41 34.85
CA LYS A 660 -10.46 32.65 34.09
C LYS A 660 -10.44 33.88 35.00
N GLN A 661 -11.29 33.92 36.03
CA GLN A 661 -11.27 34.96 37.05
C GLN A 661 -9.91 35.04 37.78
N ILE A 662 -9.31 33.91 38.16
CA ILE A 662 -7.98 33.87 38.81
C ILE A 662 -6.88 34.45 37.90
N LEU A 663 -6.95 34.19 36.59
CA LEU A 663 -6.00 34.72 35.61
C LEU A 663 -6.19 36.23 35.35
N ASP A 664 -7.44 36.69 35.24
CA ASP A 664 -7.79 38.07 34.89
C ASP A 664 -7.76 39.03 36.10
N MET A 665 -7.63 38.50 37.32
CA MET A 665 -7.66 39.27 38.58
C MET A 665 -6.50 40.27 38.70
N ASP A 666 -6.71 41.32 39.47
CA ASP A 666 -5.65 42.28 39.81
C ASP A 666 -4.49 41.63 40.60
N SER A 667 -3.27 42.08 40.33
CA SER A 667 -2.05 41.51 40.91
C SER A 667 -1.91 41.82 42.41
N ASP A 668 -2.27 43.02 42.86
CA ASP A 668 -2.15 43.40 44.27
C ASP A 668 -3.19 42.65 45.12
N PHE A 669 -4.38 42.42 44.56
CA PHE A 669 -5.43 41.63 45.22
C PHE A 669 -5.08 40.15 45.38
N ILE A 670 -4.51 39.50 44.34
CA ILE A 670 -4.12 38.09 44.46
C ILE A 670 -2.87 37.92 45.35
N ASP A 671 -1.93 38.87 45.32
CA ASP A 671 -0.72 38.83 46.14
C ASP A 671 -1.00 39.11 47.63
N SER A 672 -2.19 39.62 47.98
CA SER A 672 -2.63 39.81 49.36
C SER A 672 -3.17 38.53 50.04
N ASP A 673 -3.16 37.37 49.35
CA ASP A 673 -3.71 36.09 49.82
C ASP A 673 -5.20 36.14 50.24
N ALA A 674 -5.97 37.10 49.70
CA ALA A 674 -7.38 37.28 50.06
C ALA A 674 -8.28 36.08 49.67
N LEU A 675 -7.82 35.22 48.77
CA LEU A 675 -8.52 34.00 48.36
C LEU A 675 -8.13 32.75 49.15
N GLY A 676 -7.03 32.76 49.92
CA GLY A 676 -6.53 31.59 50.65
C GLY A 676 -6.19 30.38 49.77
N LEU A 677 -5.91 30.59 48.49
CA LEU A 677 -5.65 29.52 47.52
C LEU A 677 -4.22 28.99 47.68
N THR A 678 -4.10 27.66 47.72
CA THR A 678 -2.82 26.95 47.67
C THR A 678 -2.83 25.92 46.53
N PHE A 679 -1.69 25.30 46.22
CA PHE A 679 -1.58 24.26 45.19
C PHE A 679 -2.16 22.91 45.64
N ILE A 680 -3.44 22.94 46.04
CA ILE A 680 -4.29 21.81 46.43
C ILE A 680 -5.61 21.89 45.65
N ARG A 681 -6.17 20.72 45.32
CA ARG A 681 -7.59 20.55 44.98
C ARG A 681 -8.27 19.73 46.08
N GLU A 682 -9.40 20.19 46.59
CA GLU A 682 -10.28 19.37 47.42
C GLU A 682 -11.17 18.49 46.53
N VAL A 683 -11.29 17.21 46.89
CA VAL A 683 -12.16 16.24 46.22
C VAL A 683 -13.02 15.55 47.26
N GLU A 684 -14.32 15.44 47.01
CA GLU A 684 -15.24 14.70 47.87
C GLU A 684 -15.44 13.28 47.31
N GLU A 685 -14.88 12.29 48.00
CA GLU A 685 -14.99 10.86 47.68
C GLU A 685 -15.83 10.20 48.80
N LEU A 686 -17.00 9.65 48.49
CA LEU A 686 -17.90 9.00 49.49
C LEU A 686 -18.25 9.89 50.70
N GLY A 687 -18.38 11.21 50.50
CA GLY A 687 -18.64 12.18 51.58
C GLY A 687 -17.41 12.52 52.45
N GLN A 688 -16.24 11.99 52.13
CA GLN A 688 -14.96 12.40 52.74
C GLN A 688 -14.26 13.41 51.85
N ARG A 689 -13.88 14.56 52.41
CA ARG A 689 -13.06 15.56 51.71
C ARG A 689 -11.59 15.22 51.80
N LYS A 690 -10.95 15.12 50.65
CA LYS A 690 -9.56 14.73 50.45
C LYS A 690 -8.81 15.83 49.71
N ALA A 691 -7.74 16.33 50.33
CA ALA A 691 -6.87 17.34 49.73
C ALA A 691 -5.79 16.68 48.87
N ILE A 692 -5.87 16.86 47.55
CA ILE A 692 -4.87 16.40 46.57
C ILE A 692 -3.89 17.54 46.31
N GLN A 693 -2.58 17.31 46.51
CA GLN A 693 -1.56 18.32 46.18
C GLN A 693 -1.28 18.31 44.68
N LEU A 694 -1.43 19.47 44.03
CA LEU A 694 -1.21 19.65 42.59
C LEU A 694 0.28 19.61 42.20
N CYS A 695 1.17 19.86 43.17
CA CYS A 695 2.62 19.71 43.02
C CYS A 695 3.27 19.36 44.38
N PRO A 696 4.52 18.86 44.42
CA PRO A 696 5.21 18.56 45.66
C PRO A 696 5.27 19.76 46.62
N GLY A 697 4.78 19.58 47.85
CA GLY A 697 4.71 20.64 48.86
C GLY A 697 3.62 21.68 48.61
N GLY A 698 2.69 21.45 47.68
CA GLY A 698 1.69 22.42 47.21
C GLY A 698 0.81 23.03 48.30
N LYS A 699 0.63 22.31 49.43
CA LYS A 699 -0.04 22.83 50.63
C LYS A 699 0.55 24.13 51.19
N ASN A 700 1.84 24.33 51.00
CA ASN A 700 2.60 25.46 51.55
C ASN A 700 2.91 26.52 50.48
N ILE A 701 2.36 26.39 49.27
CA ILE A 701 2.57 27.31 48.16
C ILE A 701 1.27 28.09 47.96
N VAL A 702 1.26 29.34 48.37
CA VAL A 702 0.15 30.28 48.14
C VAL A 702 0.11 30.68 46.65
N VAL A 703 -1.09 30.80 46.10
CA VAL A 703 -1.32 31.24 44.72
C VAL A 703 -1.21 32.78 44.65
N ASN A 704 -0.44 33.28 43.70
CA ASN A 704 -0.08 34.69 43.55
C ASN A 704 0.07 35.07 42.06
N SER A 705 0.26 36.36 41.80
CA SER A 705 0.36 36.98 40.46
C SER A 705 1.39 36.30 39.55
N LYS A 706 2.48 35.76 40.12
CA LYS A 706 3.58 35.11 39.42
C LYS A 706 3.37 33.62 39.15
N ASN A 707 2.53 32.93 39.94
CA ASN A 707 2.35 31.48 39.85
C ASN A 707 0.92 31.03 39.45
N ARG A 708 -0.06 31.95 39.40
CA ARG A 708 -1.46 31.68 39.06
C ARG A 708 -1.69 30.91 37.76
N VAL A 709 -0.90 31.18 36.72
CA VAL A 709 -0.95 30.44 35.44
C VAL A 709 -0.65 28.96 35.69
N LYS A 710 0.48 28.68 36.36
CA LYS A 710 0.89 27.32 36.74
C LYS A 710 -0.11 26.64 37.69
N TYR A 711 -0.77 27.39 38.57
CA TYR A 711 -1.85 26.86 39.41
C TYR A 711 -3.02 26.36 38.56
N VAL A 712 -3.52 27.20 37.65
CA VAL A 712 -4.63 26.88 36.74
C VAL A 712 -4.27 25.69 35.83
N ASP A 713 -3.07 25.68 35.24
CA ASP A 713 -2.60 24.58 34.39
C ASP A 713 -2.57 23.24 35.14
N LEU A 714 -2.07 23.23 36.38
CA LEU A 714 -2.01 22.03 37.21
C LEU A 714 -3.41 21.60 37.70
N LEU A 715 -4.30 22.54 37.99
CA LEU A 715 -5.67 22.25 38.39
C LEU A 715 -6.47 21.60 37.26
N ILE A 716 -6.34 22.13 36.04
CA ILE A 716 -6.91 21.55 34.81
C ILE A 716 -6.33 20.15 34.57
N LYS A 717 -4.99 20.02 34.59
CA LYS A 717 -4.30 18.74 34.38
C LYS A 717 -4.75 17.68 35.39
N ASP A 718 -4.83 18.02 36.67
CA ASP A 718 -5.26 17.08 37.70
C ASP A 718 -6.70 16.63 37.51
N ARG A 719 -7.63 17.59 37.29
CA ARG A 719 -9.07 17.33 37.16
C ARG A 719 -9.41 16.53 35.90
N PHE A 720 -8.82 16.86 34.76
CA PHE A 720 -9.25 16.36 33.45
C PHE A 720 -8.30 15.38 32.78
N VAL A 721 -7.05 15.26 33.23
CA VAL A 721 -6.07 14.33 32.67
C VAL A 721 -5.68 13.28 33.71
N THR A 722 -5.09 13.70 34.84
CA THR A 722 -4.61 12.76 35.87
C THR A 722 -5.75 11.94 36.48
N SER A 723 -6.89 12.57 36.81
CA SER A 723 -8.02 11.90 37.48
C SER A 723 -8.78 10.89 36.61
N ILE A 724 -8.56 10.87 35.29
CA ILE A 724 -9.24 9.94 34.36
C ILE A 724 -8.27 9.16 33.46
N ALA A 725 -6.97 9.22 33.74
CA ALA A 725 -5.94 8.61 32.88
C ALA A 725 -6.11 7.09 32.69
N GLU A 726 -6.50 6.36 33.74
CA GLU A 726 -6.74 4.91 33.65
C GLU A 726 -7.98 4.62 32.76
N GLN A 727 -9.07 5.37 32.95
CA GLN A 727 -10.30 5.26 32.16
C GLN A 727 -10.06 5.54 30.68
N VAL A 728 -9.36 6.64 30.36
CA VAL A 728 -9.02 7.03 28.98
C VAL A 728 -8.09 5.99 28.34
N SER A 729 -7.08 5.51 29.07
CA SER A 729 -6.17 4.45 28.60
C SER A 729 -6.91 3.15 28.28
N HIS A 730 -7.81 2.71 29.16
CA HIS A 730 -8.63 1.52 28.95
C HIS A 730 -9.58 1.65 27.75
N PHE A 731 -10.22 2.81 27.58
CA PHE A 731 -11.05 3.09 26.41
C PHE A 731 -10.21 3.09 25.12
N ALA A 732 -9.08 3.79 25.10
CA ALA A 732 -8.18 3.86 23.95
C ALA A 732 -7.67 2.47 23.55
N LYS A 733 -7.32 1.62 24.54
CA LYS A 733 -6.94 0.21 24.29
C LYS A 733 -8.06 -0.57 23.61
N GLY A 734 -9.28 -0.52 24.14
CA GLY A 734 -10.43 -1.23 23.56
C GLY A 734 -10.76 -0.76 22.15
N PHE A 735 -10.66 0.55 21.89
CA PHE A 735 -10.82 1.10 20.55
C PHE A 735 -9.71 0.63 19.59
N ALA A 736 -8.46 0.59 20.05
CA ALA A 736 -7.30 0.20 19.25
C ALA A 736 -7.33 -1.28 18.81
N GLU A 737 -7.95 -2.16 19.59
CA GLU A 737 -8.06 -3.59 19.31
C GLU A 737 -8.90 -3.90 18.05
N ILE A 738 -9.84 -3.01 17.69
CA ILE A 738 -10.73 -3.16 16.52
C ILE A 738 -10.11 -2.61 15.23
N LEU A 739 -9.05 -1.81 15.32
CA LEU A 739 -8.37 -1.26 14.14
C LEU A 739 -7.53 -2.32 13.42
N SER A 740 -7.23 -2.08 12.14
CA SER A 740 -6.29 -2.91 11.36
C SER A 740 -4.89 -2.95 12.00
N SER A 741 -4.51 -1.91 12.74
CA SER A 741 -3.34 -1.91 13.62
C SER A 741 -3.60 -1.06 14.86
N SER A 742 -3.35 -1.60 16.05
CA SER A 742 -3.54 -0.89 17.32
C SER A 742 -2.67 0.37 17.46
N LYS A 743 -1.54 0.42 16.75
CA LYS A 743 -0.67 1.61 16.66
C LYS A 743 -1.36 2.82 16.02
N LEU A 744 -2.41 2.61 15.24
CA LEU A 744 -3.12 3.67 14.52
C LEU A 744 -4.21 4.37 15.35
N GLN A 745 -4.47 3.96 16.59
CA GLN A 745 -5.50 4.59 17.43
C GLN A 745 -5.25 6.08 17.63
N GLN A 746 -4.05 6.47 18.09
CA GLN A 746 -3.74 7.88 18.32
C GLN A 746 -3.78 8.67 17.00
N PHE A 747 -3.29 8.08 15.90
CA PHE A 747 -3.34 8.66 14.56
C PHE A 747 -4.78 8.88 14.05
N PHE A 748 -5.70 7.96 14.33
CA PHE A 748 -7.12 8.11 14.00
C PHE A 748 -7.71 9.37 14.66
N PHE A 749 -7.54 9.57 15.97
CA PHE A 749 -8.05 10.78 16.64
C PHE A 749 -7.25 12.04 16.27
N GLN A 750 -5.96 11.92 15.92
CA GLN A 750 -5.17 13.05 15.42
C GLN A 750 -5.62 13.52 14.03
N SER A 751 -6.06 12.61 13.16
CA SER A 751 -6.45 12.91 11.77
C SER A 751 -7.79 13.64 11.64
N LEU A 752 -8.72 13.38 12.55
CA LEU A 752 -10.05 14.00 12.60
C LEU A 752 -10.06 15.28 13.44
N GLU A 753 -10.92 16.24 13.12
CA GLU A 753 -11.34 17.28 14.07
C GLU A 753 -12.46 16.75 14.98
N SER A 754 -12.76 17.45 16.08
CA SER A 754 -13.80 17.04 17.03
C SER A 754 -15.16 16.89 16.35
N GLU A 755 -15.46 17.82 15.44
CA GLU A 755 -16.72 17.91 14.70
C GLU A 755 -16.85 16.76 13.68
N ASP A 756 -15.73 16.27 13.13
CA ASP A 756 -15.75 15.11 12.23
C ASP A 756 -16.18 13.84 12.97
N LEU A 757 -15.66 13.62 14.19
CA LEU A 757 -16.06 12.46 15.00
C LEU A 757 -17.51 12.58 15.48
N ASP A 758 -17.93 13.79 15.87
CA ASP A 758 -19.32 14.06 16.25
C ASP A 758 -20.28 13.71 15.10
N TRP A 759 -19.99 14.15 13.87
CA TRP A 759 -20.76 13.77 12.68
C TRP A 759 -20.72 12.27 12.35
N MET A 760 -19.62 11.57 12.65
CA MET A 760 -19.52 10.12 12.45
C MET A 760 -20.37 9.31 13.44
N LEU A 761 -20.43 9.73 14.72
CA LEU A 761 -21.16 9.03 15.78
C LEU A 761 -22.64 9.47 15.90
N ARG A 762 -22.93 10.76 15.66
CA ARG A 762 -24.25 11.37 15.80
C ARG A 762 -25.02 11.45 14.49
N GLY A 763 -24.33 11.58 13.36
CA GLY A 763 -24.96 11.85 12.07
C GLY A 763 -25.31 13.32 11.85
N SER A 764 -26.30 13.59 11.00
CA SER A 764 -26.80 14.94 10.75
C SER A 764 -27.56 15.50 11.95
N GLU A 765 -27.36 16.80 12.21
CA GLU A 765 -28.13 17.58 13.19
C GLU A 765 -29.36 18.25 12.56
N ASP A 766 -29.50 18.19 11.24
CA ASP A 766 -30.62 18.78 10.51
C ASP A 766 -31.94 18.08 10.83
N ALA A 767 -33.04 18.84 10.76
CA ALA A 767 -34.37 18.26 10.86
C ALA A 767 -34.66 17.35 9.66
N ILE A 768 -35.24 16.17 9.92
CA ILE A 768 -35.59 15.18 8.89
C ILE A 768 -36.53 15.81 7.86
N SER A 769 -36.01 16.10 6.66
CA SER A 769 -36.78 16.56 5.50
C SER A 769 -37.65 15.43 4.97
N VAL A 770 -38.94 15.72 4.82
CA VAL A 770 -39.93 14.75 4.31
C VAL A 770 -39.85 14.66 2.79
N GLU A 771 -39.41 15.74 2.15
CA GLU A 771 -39.14 15.86 0.72
C GLU A 771 -37.94 14.99 0.33
N ASP A 772 -36.83 15.05 1.09
CA ASP A 772 -35.66 14.19 0.88
C ASP A 772 -35.99 12.70 1.15
N TRP A 773 -36.75 12.44 2.22
CA TRP A 773 -37.25 11.10 2.55
C TRP A 773 -38.07 10.51 1.39
N LYS A 774 -39.02 11.30 0.86
CA LYS A 774 -39.87 10.90 -0.26
C LYS A 774 -39.08 10.71 -1.56
N ALA A 775 -38.09 11.55 -1.84
CA ALA A 775 -37.25 11.45 -3.03
C ALA A 775 -36.38 10.18 -3.05
N HIS A 776 -36.06 9.62 -1.88
CA HIS A 776 -35.27 8.40 -1.71
C HIS A 776 -36.12 7.15 -1.39
N THR A 777 -37.44 7.23 -1.56
CA THR A 777 -38.37 6.11 -1.34
C THR A 777 -38.96 5.57 -2.64
N GLU A 778 -38.86 4.26 -2.83
CA GLU A 778 -39.50 3.49 -3.90
C GLU A 778 -40.79 2.79 -3.43
N TYR A 779 -41.70 2.51 -4.37
CA TYR A 779 -43.02 1.94 -4.08
C TYR A 779 -43.20 0.60 -4.79
N ASN A 780 -43.61 -0.43 -4.05
CA ASN A 780 -43.80 -1.79 -4.56
C ASN A 780 -45.24 -2.26 -4.29
N GLY A 781 -46.03 -2.44 -5.35
CA GLY A 781 -47.47 -2.72 -5.25
C GLY A 781 -48.34 -1.48 -4.95
N TYR A 782 -47.70 -0.35 -4.65
CA TYR A 782 -48.26 1.00 -4.71
C TYR A 782 -47.56 1.80 -5.81
N THR A 783 -48.19 2.91 -6.20
CA THR A 783 -47.65 3.97 -7.06
C THR A 783 -47.61 5.29 -6.28
N ASP A 784 -46.85 6.26 -6.75
CA ASP A 784 -46.82 7.63 -6.20
C ASP A 784 -48.19 8.34 -6.30
N THR A 785 -49.05 7.91 -7.23
CA THR A 785 -50.44 8.39 -7.38
C THR A 785 -51.45 7.75 -6.43
N ASP A 786 -51.11 6.68 -5.71
CA ASP A 786 -52.05 6.02 -4.80
C ASP A 786 -52.39 6.90 -3.60
N ILE A 787 -53.68 6.96 -3.25
CA ILE A 787 -54.17 7.86 -2.20
C ILE A 787 -53.56 7.54 -0.81
N GLN A 788 -53.24 6.27 -0.53
CA GLN A 788 -52.55 5.88 0.70
C GLN A 788 -51.09 6.39 0.75
N ILE A 789 -50.40 6.52 -0.37
CA ILE A 789 -49.05 7.12 -0.42
C ILE A 789 -49.14 8.63 -0.20
N SER A 790 -50.16 9.30 -0.76
CA SER A 790 -50.43 10.70 -0.47
C SER A 790 -50.74 10.92 1.02
N TRP A 791 -51.60 10.10 1.62
CA TRP A 791 -51.91 10.15 3.06
C TRP A 791 -50.68 9.89 3.93
N PHE A 792 -49.85 8.90 3.60
CA PHE A 792 -48.62 8.61 4.35
C PHE A 792 -47.76 9.86 4.49
N TRP A 793 -47.39 10.48 3.37
CA TRP A 793 -46.52 11.66 3.37
C TRP A 793 -47.18 12.90 3.99
N GLU A 794 -48.50 13.07 3.86
CA GLU A 794 -49.24 14.14 4.55
C GLU A 794 -49.25 13.95 6.07
N ILE A 795 -49.37 12.71 6.56
CA ILE A 795 -49.28 12.39 7.99
C ILE A 795 -47.84 12.59 8.50
N VAL A 796 -46.83 12.08 7.79
CA VAL A 796 -45.42 12.24 8.15
C VAL A 796 -45.00 13.72 8.12
N GLY A 797 -45.54 14.51 7.19
CA GLY A 797 -45.37 15.97 7.15
C GLY A 797 -45.85 16.67 8.44
N ARG A 798 -46.89 16.14 9.09
CA ARG A 798 -47.47 16.66 10.34
C ARG A 798 -46.84 16.10 11.62
N MET A 799 -46.01 15.06 11.53
CA MET A 799 -45.33 14.48 12.70
C MET A 799 -44.30 15.44 13.30
N THR A 800 -44.16 15.39 14.62
CA THR A 800 -43.06 16.04 15.35
C THR A 800 -41.70 15.46 14.99
N ALA A 801 -40.61 16.17 15.32
CA ALA A 801 -39.26 15.69 15.05
C ALA A 801 -38.93 14.34 15.71
N GLU A 802 -39.45 14.07 16.91
CA GLU A 802 -39.23 12.78 17.58
C GLU A 802 -40.11 11.67 17.00
N GLU A 803 -41.39 11.94 16.67
CA GLU A 803 -42.24 10.96 15.98
C GLU A 803 -41.63 10.54 14.62
N LYS A 804 -41.02 11.48 13.88
CA LYS A 804 -40.27 11.18 12.65
C LYS A 804 -39.06 10.27 12.91
N LYS A 805 -38.30 10.50 13.99
CA LYS A 805 -37.18 9.65 14.38
C LYS A 805 -37.63 8.25 14.80
N VAL A 806 -38.72 8.13 15.55
CA VAL A 806 -39.28 6.82 15.94
C VAL A 806 -39.81 6.08 14.71
N LEU A 807 -40.49 6.75 13.78
CA LEU A 807 -40.92 6.14 12.51
C LEU A 807 -39.72 5.68 11.65
N LEU A 808 -38.67 6.50 11.56
CA LEU A 808 -37.45 6.15 10.84
C LEU A 808 -36.77 4.93 11.46
N PHE A 809 -36.66 4.91 12.79
CA PHE A 809 -36.09 3.80 13.54
C PHE A 809 -36.92 2.52 13.36
N PHE A 810 -38.24 2.60 13.47
CA PHE A 810 -39.14 1.47 13.19
C PHE A 810 -38.96 0.91 11.78
N TRP A 811 -38.78 1.77 10.76
CA TRP A 811 -38.61 1.34 9.36
C TRP A 811 -37.21 0.77 9.10
N THR A 812 -36.15 1.30 9.71
CA THR A 812 -34.76 1.08 9.25
C THR A 812 -33.77 0.62 10.34
N SER A 813 -34.16 0.63 11.61
CA SER A 813 -33.27 0.59 12.78
C SER A 813 -32.20 1.72 12.79
N VAL A 814 -32.44 2.83 12.10
CA VAL A 814 -31.60 4.05 12.13
C VAL A 814 -32.37 5.16 12.84
N LYS A 815 -31.86 5.68 13.97
CA LYS A 815 -32.49 6.82 14.69
C LYS A 815 -31.92 8.18 14.27
N TYR A 816 -30.70 8.20 13.74
CA TYR A 816 -30.01 9.40 13.29
C TYR A 816 -29.45 9.16 11.88
N LEU A 817 -29.77 10.06 10.93
CA LEU A 817 -29.33 9.92 9.55
C LEU A 817 -27.84 10.28 9.40
N PRO A 818 -27.10 9.72 8.43
CA PRO A 818 -25.80 10.25 8.00
C PRO A 818 -25.88 11.73 7.61
N VAL A 819 -24.74 12.43 7.63
CA VAL A 819 -24.63 13.85 7.20
C VAL A 819 -25.14 14.06 5.78
N GLU A 820 -25.04 13.04 4.93
CA GLU A 820 -25.53 13.07 3.56
C GLU A 820 -27.06 13.10 3.44
N GLY A 821 -27.82 12.81 4.50
CA GLY A 821 -29.27 12.61 4.45
C GLY A 821 -29.63 11.19 3.98
N PHE A 822 -30.79 11.03 3.34
CA PHE A 822 -31.28 9.70 2.96
C PHE A 822 -30.43 8.99 1.90
N ARG A 823 -29.74 9.74 1.03
CA ARG A 823 -28.75 9.19 0.08
C ARG A 823 -27.52 8.55 0.74
N GLY A 824 -27.28 8.82 2.03
CA GLY A 824 -26.18 8.23 2.80
C GLY A 824 -26.47 6.84 3.36
N LEU A 825 -27.73 6.37 3.26
CA LEU A 825 -28.11 5.02 3.68
C LEU A 825 -27.57 3.97 2.70
N GLY A 826 -27.23 2.79 3.22
CA GLY A 826 -26.70 1.68 2.41
C GLY A 826 -27.69 1.05 1.43
N SER A 827 -28.95 1.49 1.42
CA SER A 827 -29.96 1.08 0.45
C SER A 827 -31.03 2.17 0.32
N ARG A 828 -31.79 2.14 -0.79
CA ARG A 828 -33.00 2.95 -0.92
C ARG A 828 -34.08 2.45 0.03
N LEU A 829 -34.98 3.36 0.38
CA LEU A 829 -36.15 3.05 1.20
C LEU A 829 -37.26 2.48 0.32
N HIS A 830 -38.01 1.52 0.84
CA HIS A 830 -39.10 0.90 0.09
C HIS A 830 -40.40 0.85 0.89
N ILE A 831 -41.52 1.19 0.25
CA ILE A 831 -42.87 1.01 0.78
C ILE A 831 -43.59 -0.08 -0.02
N TYR A 832 -43.96 -1.16 0.66
CA TYR A 832 -44.63 -2.33 0.10
C TYR A 832 -46.10 -2.36 0.48
N LYS A 833 -46.96 -2.68 -0.50
CA LYS A 833 -48.38 -2.96 -0.25
C LYS A 833 -48.55 -4.32 0.41
N SER A 834 -49.08 -4.33 1.63
CA SER A 834 -49.47 -5.59 2.28
C SER A 834 -50.79 -6.10 1.70
N HIS A 835 -50.90 -7.42 1.53
CA HIS A 835 -52.13 -8.13 1.13
C HIS A 835 -53.01 -8.51 2.33
N GLU A 836 -52.61 -8.13 3.55
CA GLU A 836 -53.33 -8.42 4.78
C GLU A 836 -54.53 -7.48 4.98
N SER A 837 -55.35 -7.73 6.01
CA SER A 837 -56.55 -6.94 6.26
C SER A 837 -56.23 -5.46 6.55
N GLY A 838 -57.09 -4.57 6.09
CA GLY A 838 -56.97 -3.10 6.25
C GLY A 838 -56.98 -2.59 7.70
N ASP A 839 -57.08 -3.48 8.69
CA ASP A 839 -57.03 -3.17 10.11
C ASP A 839 -55.66 -3.41 10.75
N ARG A 840 -54.74 -4.15 10.11
CA ARG A 840 -53.42 -4.41 10.70
C ARG A 840 -52.55 -3.15 10.79
N LEU A 841 -51.62 -3.18 11.76
CA LEU A 841 -50.56 -2.19 11.89
C LEU A 841 -49.58 -2.30 10.70
N PRO A 842 -48.82 -1.24 10.40
CA PRO A 842 -47.66 -1.35 9.52
C PRO A 842 -46.65 -2.32 10.14
N SER A 843 -45.91 -3.04 9.29
CA SER A 843 -44.77 -3.87 9.68
C SER A 843 -43.51 -3.40 8.95
N SER A 844 -42.34 -3.72 9.47
CA SER A 844 -41.06 -3.36 8.84
C SER A 844 -40.14 -4.57 8.71
N HIS A 845 -39.26 -4.50 7.71
CA HIS A 845 -38.11 -5.38 7.58
C HIS A 845 -36.87 -4.49 7.50
N THR A 846 -36.34 -4.12 8.66
CA THR A 846 -35.30 -3.09 8.83
C THR A 846 -34.00 -3.47 8.12
N CYS A 847 -33.67 -4.76 8.05
CA CYS A 847 -32.56 -5.29 7.25
C CYS A 847 -32.62 -4.90 5.76
N PHE A 848 -33.83 -4.70 5.21
CA PHE A 848 -34.06 -4.38 3.79
C PHE A 848 -34.66 -2.98 3.58
N TYR A 849 -34.62 -2.11 4.59
CA TYR A 849 -35.17 -0.74 4.51
C TYR A 849 -36.63 -0.70 4.00
N ARG A 850 -37.42 -1.71 4.40
CA ARG A 850 -38.79 -1.94 3.89
C ARG A 850 -39.84 -1.66 4.96
N LEU A 851 -40.84 -0.85 4.61
CA LEU A 851 -42.06 -0.62 5.36
C LEU A 851 -43.23 -1.25 4.60
N CYS A 852 -44.07 -2.02 5.27
CA CYS A 852 -45.22 -2.70 4.70
C CYS A 852 -46.50 -2.19 5.36
N PHE A 853 -47.53 -1.80 4.59
CA PHE A 853 -48.86 -1.52 5.15
C PHE A 853 -50.00 -1.87 4.17
N PRO A 854 -51.17 -2.31 4.69
CA PRO A 854 -52.33 -2.62 3.87
C PRO A 854 -52.97 -1.35 3.31
N ALA A 855 -53.86 -1.50 2.32
CA ALA A 855 -54.59 -0.38 1.76
C ALA A 855 -55.65 0.12 2.74
N TYR A 856 -55.26 1.02 3.66
CA TYR A 856 -56.15 1.63 4.65
C TYR A 856 -57.35 2.29 3.97
N SER A 857 -58.51 2.20 4.62
CA SER A 857 -59.79 2.71 4.11
C SER A 857 -59.94 4.22 4.18
N SER A 858 -59.19 4.89 5.06
CA SER A 858 -59.22 6.35 5.22
C SER A 858 -57.96 6.88 5.91
N MET A 859 -57.65 8.16 5.68
CA MET A 859 -56.52 8.86 6.31
C MET A 859 -56.55 8.81 7.86
N PRO A 860 -57.69 8.98 8.56
CA PRO A 860 -57.72 8.87 10.02
C PRO A 860 -57.36 7.47 10.55
N VAL A 861 -57.74 6.40 9.85
CA VAL A 861 -57.32 5.04 10.21
C VAL A 861 -55.81 4.90 10.06
N MET A 862 -55.26 5.35 8.92
CA MET A 862 -53.82 5.32 8.68
C MET A 862 -53.05 6.13 9.73
N GLN A 863 -53.52 7.33 10.08
CA GLN A 863 -52.92 8.17 11.11
C GLN A 863 -52.97 7.50 12.50
N ALA A 864 -54.09 6.86 12.86
CA ALA A 864 -54.20 6.12 14.11
C ALA A 864 -53.23 4.94 14.17
N ARG A 865 -53.07 4.19 13.06
CA ARG A 865 -52.14 3.04 12.97
C ARG A 865 -50.67 3.48 13.00
N LEU A 866 -50.31 4.56 12.29
CA LEU A 866 -48.98 5.17 12.37
C LEU A 866 -48.68 5.67 13.80
N LYS A 867 -49.64 6.32 14.46
CA LYS A 867 -49.49 6.80 15.84
C LYS A 867 -49.28 5.69 16.89
N VAL A 868 -49.59 4.44 16.58
CA VAL A 868 -49.24 3.30 17.44
C VAL A 868 -47.76 2.96 17.30
N ILE A 869 -47.26 2.78 16.07
CA ILE A 869 -45.85 2.41 15.85
C ILE A 869 -44.86 3.54 16.17
N THR A 870 -45.29 4.81 16.20
CA THR A 870 -44.45 5.93 16.66
C THR A 870 -44.43 6.13 18.17
N GLN A 871 -44.99 5.20 18.96
CA GLN A 871 -44.79 5.18 20.41
C GLN A 871 -43.47 4.49 20.73
N GLU A 872 -42.64 5.12 21.56
CA GLU A 872 -41.25 4.74 21.80
C GLU A 872 -41.05 3.28 22.25
N HIS A 873 -42.01 2.75 23.03
CA HIS A 873 -42.02 1.37 23.53
C HIS A 873 -42.51 0.33 22.52
N ILE A 874 -43.08 0.75 21.38
CA ILE A 874 -43.53 -0.12 20.28
C ILE A 874 -42.55 -0.03 19.09
N GLY A 875 -42.08 1.17 18.78
CA GLY A 875 -41.09 1.42 17.72
C GLY A 875 -39.72 0.77 17.97
N SER A 876 -39.48 0.27 19.19
CA SER A 876 -38.22 -0.35 19.64
C SER A 876 -38.36 -1.84 20.01
N SER A 877 -39.44 -2.50 19.60
CA SER A 877 -39.68 -3.93 19.88
C SER A 877 -40.08 -4.67 18.61
N PHE A 878 -39.27 -5.65 18.18
CA PHE A 878 -39.57 -6.49 17.02
C PHE A 878 -40.68 -7.52 17.32
N GLY A 879 -41.94 -7.07 17.37
CA GLY A 879 -43.12 -7.94 17.25
C GLY A 879 -43.56 -8.69 18.50
N THR A 880 -43.23 -8.22 19.70
CA THR A 880 -43.65 -8.86 20.98
C THR A 880 -45.01 -8.42 21.52
N TRP A 881 -46.00 -8.10 20.66
CA TRP A 881 -47.40 -7.82 21.03
C TRP A 881 -48.42 -8.27 19.97
#